data_AF-A0A0K0F4Z2-F1
#
_entry.id   AF-A0A0K0F4Z2-F1
#
_cell.length_a   1.000
_cell.length_b   1.000
_cell.length_c   1.000
_cell.angle_alpha   90.00
_cell.angle_beta   90.00
_cell.angle_gamma   90.00
#
_symmetry.space_group_name_H-M   'P 1'
#
loop_
_entity.id
_entity.type
_entity.pdbx_description
1 polymer ?
#
loop_
_entity_poly.entity_id
_entity_poly.type
_entity_poly.pdbx_seq_one_letter_code
_entity_poly.pdbx_strand_id
1 'polypeptide(L)'
;MTSDGFDLEELVISLQQWIVQVVGKEEFVNSTPEDLFDGKLIVNLLQILDGNFFDDEFYETVFDGKPNKSVLFLRICTRLTEYYDEVMQRDLYHSQNWNVNAAKIGRLLDVTELSKLLLLILAAVTINQKATELLKDFSPSTQVREEISRALTDIDRKIPKRKQSKVNDNFEVLQGELNRSQVMTIITENQRLKNGLAEMEKQIISTQEKNAKLIDELDVNKQKLEELMNISFENDKNKRNLKSFQDEMKRVEADMEKLEHENDKLIKEKKALMESLSDQSSQLKNCISELRTVKDNYEISRTKCYQLEMENNELQSSKEKFRQQPSINSLEVKFLKEKLNHYIQEMTDHDAQQWRTKSLRDQIESLKNQNKKLEEDFAKEYERAENCLMDALKESERADELEEQVRYLKEVNKKLEEEKLISNQTIEEMDAEINGTLSHERMSCHINDELIITLKEENERLKKKISKYNNETRNIEAISRELEIEKKKNESLRQQLEIAEKSLDEASAYSIQQVATARMKNDENCIEISTLKENIDKLKQQLSCKEVELENLRFEIKESVDKKDSTIERLESSIEKARYVIEMFQDTLCTAIGSNGETIRDLEISKRKYRKAEREIQLLERKQKQTYLLTEQEQRLITGTYYQMVLNFYGSRNRENELRSFIDKQIKTLECMDSKKK
;
A
#
# COMPACT_ATOMS: atom_id res chain seq x y z
N MET A 1 -86.28 -15.07 10.93
CA MET A 1 -87.18 -15.73 11.90
C MET A 1 -86.46 -17.00 12.33
N THR A 2 -85.99 -17.19 13.56
CA THR A 2 -86.43 -16.70 14.86
C THR A 2 -85.20 -16.42 15.75
N SER A 3 -85.09 -15.18 16.21
CA SER A 3 -84.18 -14.76 17.29
C SER A 3 -84.80 -15.09 18.64
N ASP A 4 -84.87 -16.39 18.96
CA ASP A 4 -84.86 -16.81 20.36
C ASP A 4 -83.40 -17.14 20.65
N GLY A 5 -82.70 -16.19 21.28
CA GLY A 5 -81.30 -16.32 21.67
C GLY A 5 -81.16 -17.50 22.61
N PHE A 6 -80.69 -18.62 22.06
CA PHE A 6 -80.30 -19.80 22.83
C PHE A 6 -78.93 -19.52 23.41
N ASP A 7 -78.88 -19.18 24.70
CA ASP A 7 -77.62 -18.91 25.39
C ASP A 7 -77.00 -20.24 25.84
N LEU A 8 -76.42 -20.94 24.86
CA LEU A 8 -75.68 -22.19 25.04
C LEU A 8 -74.59 -22.08 26.11
N GLU A 9 -74.05 -20.88 26.29
CA GLU A 9 -72.97 -20.61 27.22
C GLU A 9 -73.49 -20.60 28.66
N GLU A 10 -74.63 -19.95 28.93
CA GLU A 10 -75.31 -19.98 30.23
C GLU A 10 -75.77 -21.41 30.62
N LEU A 11 -76.25 -22.19 29.65
CA LEU A 11 -76.62 -23.60 29.83
C LEU A 11 -75.41 -24.45 30.23
N VAL A 12 -74.28 -24.33 29.52
CA VAL A 12 -73.07 -25.12 29.83
C VAL A 12 -72.48 -24.72 31.17
N ILE A 13 -72.45 -23.44 31.52
CA ILE A 13 -72.00 -22.97 32.85
C ILE A 13 -72.87 -23.57 33.95
N SER A 14 -74.19 -23.51 33.80
CA SER A 14 -75.12 -24.06 34.79
C SER A 14 -75.01 -25.57 34.96
N LEU A 15 -74.85 -26.31 33.85
CA LEU A 15 -74.63 -27.75 33.89
C LEU A 15 -73.25 -28.09 34.47
N GLN A 16 -72.22 -27.31 34.17
CA GLN A 16 -70.88 -27.51 34.72
C GLN A 16 -70.86 -27.35 36.24
N GLN A 17 -71.49 -26.29 36.78
CA GLN A 17 -71.61 -26.06 38.22
C GLN A 17 -72.30 -27.23 38.93
N TRP A 18 -73.37 -27.75 38.32
CA TRP A 18 -74.05 -28.96 38.80
C TRP A 18 -73.14 -30.18 38.83
N ILE A 19 -72.38 -30.42 37.76
CA ILE A 19 -71.47 -31.56 37.68
C ILE A 19 -70.37 -31.47 38.75
N VAL A 20 -69.78 -30.29 38.95
CA VAL A 20 -68.79 -30.07 40.01
C VAL A 20 -69.37 -30.35 41.40
N GLN A 21 -70.60 -29.88 41.64
CA GLN A 21 -71.31 -30.12 42.90
C GLN A 21 -71.59 -31.61 43.14
N VAL A 22 -72.00 -32.35 42.10
CA VAL A 22 -72.27 -33.79 42.18
C VAL A 22 -70.99 -34.60 42.37
N VAL A 23 -69.91 -34.24 41.67
CA VAL A 23 -68.63 -34.97 41.76
C VAL A 23 -67.96 -34.74 43.12
N GLY A 24 -68.04 -33.53 43.67
CA GLY A 24 -67.68 -33.24 45.07
C GLY A 24 -66.21 -33.51 45.47
N LYS A 25 -65.31 -33.72 44.50
CA LYS A 25 -63.87 -33.92 44.74
C LYS A 25 -63.15 -32.57 44.76
N GLU A 26 -62.25 -32.38 45.73
CA GLU A 26 -61.46 -31.13 45.89
C GLU A 26 -60.70 -30.72 44.62
N GLU A 27 -60.27 -31.69 43.81
CA GLU A 27 -59.56 -31.47 42.54
C GLU A 27 -60.39 -30.71 41.50
N PHE A 28 -61.72 -30.72 41.59
CA PHE A 28 -62.62 -30.12 40.59
C PHE A 28 -63.38 -28.87 41.07
N VAL A 29 -63.11 -28.38 42.29
CA VAL A 29 -63.86 -27.27 42.91
C VAL A 29 -63.68 -25.95 42.16
N ASN A 30 -62.52 -25.75 41.50
CA ASN A 30 -62.20 -24.56 40.72
C ASN A 30 -62.34 -24.80 39.20
N SER A 31 -63.04 -25.85 38.78
CA SER A 31 -63.17 -26.15 37.35
C SER A 31 -63.99 -25.08 36.63
N THR A 32 -63.56 -24.75 35.42
CA THR A 32 -64.20 -23.84 34.48
C THR A 32 -65.02 -24.63 33.44
N PRO A 33 -65.90 -23.98 32.65
CA PRO A 33 -66.60 -24.62 31.53
C PRO A 33 -65.67 -25.29 30.51
N GLU A 34 -64.44 -24.77 30.35
CA GLU A 34 -63.43 -25.31 29.43
C GLU A 34 -62.88 -26.68 29.89
N ASP A 35 -62.86 -26.93 31.20
CA ASP A 35 -62.36 -28.20 31.78
C ASP A 35 -63.28 -29.38 31.47
N LEU A 36 -64.51 -29.14 31.02
CA LEU A 36 -65.39 -30.18 30.50
C LEU A 36 -64.81 -30.85 29.25
N PHE A 37 -64.00 -30.14 28.45
CA PHE A 37 -63.34 -30.68 27.27
C PHE A 37 -62.15 -31.60 27.59
N ASP A 38 -61.78 -31.76 28.86
CA ASP A 38 -60.83 -32.78 29.30
C ASP A 38 -61.52 -34.11 29.64
N GLY A 39 -62.86 -34.12 29.69
CA GLY A 39 -63.69 -35.31 29.86
C GLY A 39 -63.62 -35.98 31.23
N LYS A 40 -62.63 -35.65 32.07
CA LYS A 40 -62.49 -36.20 33.44
C LYS A 40 -63.73 -35.95 34.30
N LEU A 41 -64.25 -34.72 34.30
CA LEU A 41 -65.47 -34.37 35.02
C LEU A 41 -66.68 -35.20 34.57
N ILE A 42 -66.81 -35.39 33.26
CA ILE A 42 -67.92 -36.13 32.64
C ILE A 42 -67.82 -37.62 32.98
N VAL A 43 -66.63 -38.21 32.92
CA VAL A 43 -66.43 -39.63 33.26
C VAL A 43 -66.72 -39.87 34.74
N ASN A 44 -66.22 -39.02 35.64
CA ASN A 44 -66.50 -39.14 37.07
C ASN A 44 -68.01 -39.02 37.38
N LEU A 45 -68.72 -38.12 36.69
CA LEU A 45 -70.17 -38.01 36.81
C LEU A 45 -70.89 -39.28 36.35
N LEU A 46 -70.46 -39.88 35.25
CA LEU A 46 -71.03 -41.14 34.74
C LEU A 46 -70.81 -42.30 35.72
N GLN A 47 -69.64 -42.38 36.37
CA GLN A 47 -69.39 -43.37 37.43
C GLN A 47 -70.31 -43.18 38.65
N ILE A 48 -70.64 -41.92 39.00
CA ILE A 48 -71.60 -41.62 40.08
C ILE A 48 -73.04 -41.93 39.65
N LEU A 49 -73.39 -41.70 38.38
CA LEU A 49 -74.70 -42.02 37.82
C LEU A 49 -75.02 -43.52 37.93
N ASP A 50 -74.09 -44.38 37.50
CA ASP A 50 -74.26 -45.83 37.56
C ASP A 50 -72.91 -46.56 37.59
N GLY A 51 -72.33 -46.69 38.79
CA GLY A 51 -71.01 -47.31 38.98
C GLY A 51 -70.92 -48.80 38.64
N ASN A 52 -72.06 -49.48 38.41
CA ASN A 52 -72.05 -50.86 37.92
C ASN A 52 -71.86 -50.94 36.40
N PHE A 53 -72.25 -49.88 35.66
CA PHE A 53 -72.16 -49.82 34.21
C PHE A 53 -70.94 -49.00 33.74
N PHE A 54 -70.68 -47.90 34.44
CA PHE A 54 -69.51 -47.05 34.30
C PHE A 54 -68.57 -47.36 35.47
N ASP A 55 -67.89 -48.49 35.38
CA ASP A 55 -66.98 -48.99 36.41
C ASP A 55 -65.56 -48.38 36.26
N ASP A 56 -64.62 -48.88 37.06
CA ASP A 56 -63.22 -48.45 37.00
C ASP A 56 -62.54 -48.90 35.69
N GLU A 57 -62.98 -50.01 35.08
CA GLU A 57 -62.48 -50.47 33.79
C GLU A 57 -62.85 -49.49 32.66
N PHE A 58 -64.06 -48.92 32.70
CA PHE A 58 -64.44 -47.83 31.80
C PHE A 58 -63.55 -46.60 31.96
N TYR A 59 -63.25 -46.19 33.20
CA TYR A 59 -62.38 -45.04 33.46
C TYR A 59 -60.99 -45.25 32.86
N GLU A 60 -60.35 -46.39 33.14
CA GLU A 60 -59.05 -46.75 32.59
C GLU A 60 -59.09 -46.83 31.06
N THR A 61 -60.14 -47.44 30.49
CA THR A 61 -60.31 -47.55 29.03
C THR A 61 -60.44 -46.18 28.36
N VAL A 62 -61.14 -45.22 28.98
CA VAL A 62 -61.28 -43.87 28.41
C VAL A 62 -59.93 -43.16 28.34
N PHE A 63 -59.08 -43.30 29.37
CA PHE A 63 -57.80 -42.59 29.47
C PHE A 63 -56.56 -43.41 29.04
N ASP A 64 -56.75 -44.66 28.60
CA ASP A 64 -55.67 -45.55 28.16
C ASP A 64 -54.86 -44.93 27.00
N GLY A 65 -53.54 -44.97 27.16
CA GLY A 65 -52.56 -44.54 26.15
C GLY A 65 -52.41 -43.04 25.92
N LYS A 66 -52.93 -42.17 26.81
CA LYS A 66 -53.02 -40.70 26.62
C LYS A 66 -53.71 -40.35 25.29
N PRO A 67 -55.01 -40.69 25.15
CA PRO A 67 -55.70 -40.56 23.87
C PRO A 67 -55.90 -39.09 23.50
N ASN A 68 -55.90 -38.81 22.19
CA ASN A 68 -56.33 -37.51 21.68
C ASN A 68 -57.78 -37.23 22.11
N LYS A 69 -58.14 -35.95 22.36
CA LYS A 69 -59.48 -35.55 22.84
C LYS A 69 -60.64 -36.15 22.01
N SER A 70 -60.51 -36.28 20.69
CA SER A 70 -61.54 -36.96 19.87
C SER A 70 -61.73 -38.44 20.18
N VAL A 71 -60.65 -39.16 20.47
CA VAL A 71 -60.69 -40.60 20.81
C VAL A 71 -61.28 -40.76 22.20
N LEU A 72 -60.90 -39.88 23.13
CA LEU A 72 -61.48 -39.81 24.48
C LEU A 72 -63.00 -39.61 24.42
N PHE A 73 -63.48 -38.57 23.72
CA PHE A 73 -64.92 -38.33 23.60
C PHE A 73 -65.65 -39.40 22.80
N LEU A 74 -64.98 -40.07 21.86
CA LEU A 74 -65.55 -41.21 21.15
C LEU A 74 -65.83 -42.35 22.13
N ARG A 75 -64.86 -42.68 23.00
CA ARG A 75 -65.04 -43.71 24.03
C ARG A 75 -66.18 -43.37 25.00
N ILE A 76 -66.28 -42.10 25.45
CA ILE A 76 -67.37 -41.62 26.31
C ILE A 76 -68.73 -41.73 25.60
N CYS A 77 -68.86 -41.21 24.38
CA CYS A 77 -70.12 -41.20 23.64
C CYS A 77 -70.59 -42.62 23.27
N THR A 78 -69.66 -43.52 22.90
CA THR A 78 -69.98 -44.92 22.63
C THR A 78 -70.55 -45.60 23.87
N ARG A 79 -69.88 -45.46 25.02
CA ARG A 79 -70.35 -46.09 26.26
C ARG A 79 -71.69 -45.50 26.73
N LEU A 80 -71.90 -44.20 26.57
CA LEU A 80 -73.19 -43.58 26.85
C LEU A 80 -74.29 -44.08 25.89
N THR A 81 -73.97 -44.31 24.62
CA THR A 81 -74.91 -44.89 23.64
C THR A 81 -75.32 -46.30 24.04
N GLU A 82 -74.37 -47.13 24.48
CA GLU A 82 -74.63 -48.47 25.03
C GLU A 82 -75.51 -48.40 26.28
N TYR A 83 -75.26 -47.45 27.19
CA TYR A 83 -76.12 -47.23 28.37
C TYR A 83 -77.56 -46.91 27.98
N TYR A 84 -77.74 -46.09 26.95
CA TYR A 84 -79.07 -45.76 26.43
C TYR A 84 -79.77 -46.99 25.83
N ASP A 85 -79.05 -47.85 25.10
CA ASP A 85 -79.62 -49.04 24.48
C ASP A 85 -79.92 -50.17 25.49
N GLU A 86 -79.01 -50.44 26.41
CA GLU A 86 -79.06 -51.57 27.33
C GLU A 86 -79.86 -51.26 28.61
N VAL A 87 -79.63 -50.11 29.22
CA VAL A 87 -80.22 -49.74 30.52
C VAL A 87 -81.49 -48.92 30.32
N MET A 88 -81.45 -47.91 29.44
CA MET A 88 -82.61 -47.03 29.21
C MET A 88 -83.60 -47.54 28.17
N GLN A 89 -83.25 -48.60 27.43
CA GLN A 89 -84.06 -49.19 26.35
C GLN A 89 -84.48 -48.16 25.28
N ARG A 90 -83.56 -47.25 24.96
CA ARG A 90 -83.74 -46.18 23.98
C ARG A 90 -82.68 -46.26 22.89
N ASP A 91 -83.13 -46.14 21.65
CA ASP A 91 -82.26 -46.24 20.49
C ASP A 91 -81.66 -44.87 20.14
N LEU A 92 -80.50 -44.57 20.74
CA LEU A 92 -79.78 -43.33 20.47
C LEU A 92 -79.13 -43.32 19.07
N TYR A 93 -78.77 -44.49 18.52
CA TYR A 93 -78.09 -44.62 17.23
C TYR A 93 -78.95 -44.14 16.07
N HIS A 94 -80.26 -44.43 16.11
CA HIS A 94 -81.21 -44.01 15.07
C HIS A 94 -81.86 -42.63 15.33
N SER A 95 -81.41 -41.89 16.36
CA SER A 95 -81.90 -40.54 16.61
C SER A 95 -81.21 -39.52 15.69
N GLN A 96 -81.99 -38.85 14.83
CA GLN A 96 -81.44 -37.86 13.89
C GLN A 96 -80.89 -36.60 14.57
N ASN A 97 -81.39 -36.24 15.76
CA ASN A 97 -81.08 -34.96 16.42
C ASN A 97 -80.19 -35.10 17.66
N TRP A 98 -80.18 -36.28 18.29
CA TRP A 98 -79.51 -36.53 19.58
C TRP A 98 -78.27 -37.42 19.46
N ASN A 99 -77.82 -37.73 18.24
CA ASN A 99 -76.52 -38.37 18.02
C ASN A 99 -75.39 -37.34 18.19
N VAL A 100 -74.47 -37.59 19.13
CA VAL A 100 -73.38 -36.67 19.49
C VAL A 100 -72.15 -36.93 18.63
N ASN A 101 -71.61 -35.88 17.99
CA ASN A 101 -70.39 -35.99 17.20
C ASN A 101 -69.13 -35.78 18.05
N ALA A 102 -68.56 -36.88 18.56
CA ALA A 102 -67.34 -36.88 19.37
C ALA A 102 -66.12 -36.19 18.71
N ALA A 103 -66.01 -36.25 17.37
CA ALA A 103 -64.90 -35.60 16.67
C ALA A 103 -65.00 -34.07 16.71
N LYS A 104 -66.23 -33.51 16.65
CA LYS A 104 -66.47 -32.07 16.78
C LYS A 104 -66.14 -31.57 18.20
N ILE A 105 -66.51 -32.32 19.24
CA ILE A 105 -66.14 -31.96 20.62
C ILE A 105 -64.61 -31.99 20.77
N GLY A 106 -63.96 -33.08 20.37
CA GLY A 106 -62.52 -33.26 20.63
C GLY A 106 -61.55 -32.48 19.74
N ARG A 107 -61.93 -32.11 18.50
CA ARG A 107 -61.07 -31.32 17.58
C ARG A 107 -61.48 -29.86 17.46
N LEU A 108 -62.78 -29.59 17.45
CA LEU A 108 -63.33 -28.25 17.17
C LEU A 108 -63.82 -27.55 18.44
N LEU A 109 -63.76 -28.22 19.60
CA LEU A 109 -64.27 -27.71 20.88
C LEU A 109 -65.72 -27.19 20.75
N ASP A 110 -66.53 -27.92 19.99
CA ASP A 110 -67.91 -27.52 19.67
C ASP A 110 -68.82 -27.58 20.90
N VAL A 111 -69.15 -26.40 21.43
CA VAL A 111 -70.01 -26.20 22.61
C VAL A 111 -71.43 -26.74 22.38
N THR A 112 -71.91 -26.75 21.14
CA THR A 112 -73.26 -27.26 20.82
C THR A 112 -73.32 -28.78 20.98
N GLU A 113 -72.30 -29.48 20.51
CA GLU A 113 -72.21 -30.94 20.63
C GLU A 113 -71.89 -31.36 22.08
N LEU A 114 -71.08 -30.58 22.80
CA LEU A 114 -70.88 -30.78 24.23
C LEU A 114 -72.17 -30.60 25.02
N SER A 115 -72.97 -29.57 24.72
CA SER A 115 -74.26 -29.33 25.36
C SER A 115 -75.24 -30.49 25.15
N LYS A 116 -75.29 -31.07 23.94
CA LYS A 116 -76.08 -32.29 23.69
C LYS A 116 -75.65 -33.46 24.56
N LEU A 117 -74.33 -33.68 24.69
CA LEU A 117 -73.78 -34.74 25.55
C LEU A 117 -74.20 -34.54 27.00
N LEU A 118 -74.04 -33.33 27.54
CA LEU A 118 -74.41 -33.03 28.93
C LEU A 118 -75.92 -33.16 29.17
N LEU A 119 -76.75 -32.72 28.22
CA LEU A 119 -78.21 -32.87 28.28
C LEU A 119 -78.66 -34.33 28.21
N LEU A 120 -77.98 -35.19 27.45
CA LEU A 120 -78.22 -36.63 27.46
C LEU A 120 -77.87 -37.23 28.83
N ILE A 121 -76.74 -36.85 29.42
CA ILE A 121 -76.39 -37.34 30.76
C ILE A 121 -77.43 -36.86 31.78
N LEU A 122 -77.85 -35.60 31.72
CA LEU A 122 -78.92 -35.07 32.58
C LEU A 122 -80.25 -35.82 32.36
N ALA A 123 -80.61 -36.11 31.11
CA ALA A 123 -81.78 -36.93 30.81
C ALA A 123 -81.66 -38.32 31.43
N ALA A 124 -80.46 -38.92 31.38
CA ALA A 124 -80.20 -40.19 32.01
C ALA A 124 -80.41 -40.13 33.54
N VAL A 125 -79.95 -39.06 34.20
CA VAL A 125 -80.18 -38.81 35.63
C VAL A 125 -81.69 -38.69 35.94
N THR A 126 -82.44 -37.97 35.12
CA THR A 126 -83.88 -37.74 35.36
C THR A 126 -84.75 -38.99 35.15
N ILE A 127 -84.36 -39.87 34.24
CA ILE A 127 -85.12 -41.08 33.91
C ILE A 127 -84.76 -42.22 34.88
N ASN A 128 -83.50 -42.30 35.33
CA ASN A 128 -83.06 -43.32 36.28
C ASN A 128 -83.47 -42.92 37.71
N GLN A 129 -84.48 -43.60 38.26
CA GLN A 129 -85.03 -43.32 39.59
C GLN A 129 -83.96 -43.32 40.71
N LYS A 130 -82.90 -44.14 40.59
CA LYS A 130 -81.81 -44.19 41.58
C LYS A 130 -80.87 -42.98 41.51
N ALA A 131 -80.75 -42.36 40.34
CA ALA A 131 -79.88 -41.22 40.10
C ALA A 131 -80.60 -39.87 40.33
N THR A 132 -81.92 -39.86 40.52
CA THR A 132 -82.68 -38.61 40.74
C THR A 132 -82.25 -37.84 41.99
N GLU A 133 -81.63 -38.49 42.98
CA GLU A 133 -81.03 -37.82 44.14
C GLU A 133 -79.90 -36.84 43.75
N LEU A 134 -79.22 -37.06 42.63
CA LEU A 134 -78.15 -36.19 42.12
C LEU A 134 -78.66 -34.81 41.67
N LEU A 135 -79.97 -34.62 41.58
CA LEU A 135 -80.61 -33.35 41.19
C LEU A 135 -81.13 -32.53 42.39
N LYS A 136 -81.00 -33.05 43.61
CA LYS A 136 -81.63 -32.45 44.82
C LYS A 136 -81.18 -31.02 45.08
N ASP A 137 -79.91 -30.73 44.81
CA ASP A 137 -79.31 -29.42 45.05
C ASP A 137 -79.06 -28.64 43.74
N PHE A 138 -79.57 -29.14 42.61
CA PHE A 138 -79.46 -28.47 41.31
C PHE A 138 -80.54 -27.40 41.15
N SER A 139 -80.16 -26.13 41.21
CA SER A 139 -81.08 -25.00 41.03
C SER A 139 -80.60 -24.04 39.94
N PRO A 140 -80.78 -24.38 38.64
CA PRO A 140 -80.40 -23.49 37.54
C PRO A 140 -81.31 -22.25 37.48
N SER A 141 -80.84 -21.22 36.75
CA SER A 141 -81.61 -20.00 36.44
C SER A 141 -82.94 -20.33 35.75
N THR A 142 -83.93 -19.43 35.82
CA THR A 142 -85.26 -19.67 35.24
C THR A 142 -85.19 -19.97 33.74
N GLN A 143 -84.33 -19.24 33.02
CA GLN A 143 -84.12 -19.41 31.58
C GLN A 143 -83.50 -20.78 31.25
N VAL A 144 -82.41 -21.15 31.94
CA VAL A 144 -81.74 -22.45 31.78
C VAL A 144 -82.67 -23.61 32.17
N ARG A 145 -83.52 -23.43 33.19
CA ARG A 145 -84.50 -24.44 33.60
C ARG A 145 -85.54 -24.71 32.51
N GLU A 146 -86.04 -23.67 31.85
CA GLU A 146 -86.97 -23.81 30.72
C GLU A 146 -86.31 -24.50 29.53
N GLU A 147 -85.02 -24.22 29.27
CA GLU A 147 -84.23 -24.88 28.23
C GLU A 147 -84.00 -26.36 28.53
N ILE A 148 -83.58 -26.69 29.74
CA ILE A 148 -83.44 -28.08 30.19
C ILE A 148 -84.78 -28.81 30.07
N SER A 149 -85.88 -28.21 30.52
CA SER A 149 -87.21 -28.84 30.43
C SER A 149 -87.64 -29.10 28.98
N ARG A 150 -87.38 -28.15 28.07
CA ARG A 150 -87.61 -28.31 26.62
C ARG A 150 -86.75 -29.44 26.05
N ALA A 151 -85.45 -29.46 26.36
CA ALA A 151 -84.53 -30.49 25.90
C ALA A 151 -84.91 -31.89 26.40
N LEU A 152 -85.23 -32.05 27.69
CA LEU A 152 -85.65 -33.32 28.26
C LEU A 152 -86.95 -33.84 27.63
N THR A 153 -87.93 -32.95 27.40
CA THR A 153 -89.17 -33.31 26.70
C THR A 153 -88.90 -33.74 25.26
N ASP A 154 -87.94 -33.11 24.59
CA ASP A 154 -87.56 -33.46 23.23
C ASP A 154 -86.84 -34.81 23.17
N ILE A 155 -85.92 -35.09 24.11
CA ILE A 155 -85.25 -36.38 24.28
C ILE A 155 -86.27 -37.50 24.53
N ASP A 156 -87.30 -37.25 25.36
CA ASP A 156 -88.37 -38.22 25.63
C ASP A 156 -89.23 -38.56 24.43
N ARG A 157 -89.48 -37.58 23.56
CA ARG A 157 -90.35 -37.77 22.37
C ARG A 157 -89.59 -38.28 21.14
N LYS A 158 -88.36 -37.82 20.93
CA LYS A 158 -87.62 -38.03 19.66
C LYS A 158 -86.65 -39.19 19.68
N ILE A 159 -86.28 -39.74 20.85
CA ILE A 159 -85.48 -40.96 20.90
C ILE A 159 -86.43 -42.17 20.94
N PRO A 160 -86.42 -43.04 19.91
CA PRO A 160 -87.33 -44.17 19.85
C PRO A 160 -87.16 -45.12 21.04
N LYS A 161 -88.28 -45.54 21.65
CA LYS A 161 -88.29 -46.65 22.60
C LYS A 161 -88.02 -47.95 21.84
N ARG A 162 -87.11 -48.77 22.32
CA ARG A 162 -86.76 -50.04 21.70
C ARG A 162 -88.00 -50.95 21.69
N LYS A 163 -88.47 -51.33 20.50
CA LYS A 163 -89.52 -52.36 20.38
C LYS A 163 -88.90 -53.68 20.80
N GLN A 164 -89.32 -54.24 21.93
CA GLN A 164 -89.03 -55.64 22.23
C GLN A 164 -89.63 -56.50 21.12
N SER A 165 -88.75 -57.07 20.30
CA SER A 165 -89.09 -58.04 19.27
C SER A 165 -89.67 -59.28 19.96
N LYS A 166 -90.99 -59.30 20.15
CA LYS A 166 -91.76 -60.54 20.29
C LYS A 166 -91.79 -61.23 18.93
N VAL A 167 -90.68 -61.86 18.58
CA VAL A 167 -90.67 -62.89 17.56
C VAL A 167 -91.38 -64.10 18.16
N ASN A 168 -92.31 -64.65 17.38
CA ASN A 168 -92.81 -66.03 17.49
C ASN A 168 -94.12 -66.31 18.25
N ASP A 169 -95.28 -65.79 17.80
CA ASP A 169 -96.60 -66.34 18.23
C ASP A 169 -97.75 -66.28 17.19
N ASN A 170 -97.56 -65.73 15.99
CA ASN A 170 -98.67 -65.54 15.03
C ASN A 170 -98.71 -66.56 13.87
N PHE A 171 -97.97 -67.68 13.92
CA PHE A 171 -97.87 -68.61 12.79
C PHE A 171 -98.82 -69.83 12.86
N GLU A 172 -99.53 -70.07 13.97
CA GLU A 172 -100.33 -71.31 14.13
C GLU A 172 -101.86 -71.16 13.96
N VAL A 173 -102.40 -69.96 13.73
CA VAL A 173 -103.87 -69.76 13.67
C VAL A 173 -104.44 -69.64 12.24
N LEU A 174 -103.61 -69.84 11.20
CA LEU A 174 -104.04 -69.77 9.78
C LEU A 174 -104.02 -71.14 9.07
N GLN A 175 -104.23 -72.23 9.81
CA GLN A 175 -104.59 -73.53 9.24
C GLN A 175 -106.09 -73.82 9.42
N GLY A 176 -106.90 -73.15 8.61
CA GLY A 176 -108.33 -73.41 8.52
C GLY A 176 -108.92 -72.70 7.32
N GLU A 177 -109.11 -73.44 6.23
CA GLU A 177 -109.89 -73.06 5.05
C GLU A 177 -109.30 -71.97 4.13
N LEU A 178 -108.18 -72.27 3.46
CA LEU A 178 -107.84 -71.61 2.18
C LEU A 178 -108.24 -72.50 1.01
N ASN A 179 -109.09 -71.96 0.12
CA ASN A 179 -109.49 -72.62 -1.12
C ASN A 179 -108.27 -72.84 -2.04
N ARG A 180 -108.23 -73.98 -2.77
CA ARG A 180 -107.13 -74.39 -3.66
C ARG A 180 -106.66 -73.29 -4.63
N SER A 181 -107.57 -72.40 -5.05
CA SER A 181 -107.24 -71.23 -5.88
C SER A 181 -106.40 -70.18 -5.14
N GLN A 182 -106.68 -69.89 -3.87
CA GLN A 182 -105.92 -68.92 -3.08
C GLN A 182 -104.52 -69.45 -2.77
N VAL A 183 -104.39 -70.75 -2.49
CA VAL A 183 -103.10 -71.42 -2.33
C VAL A 183 -102.25 -71.28 -3.59
N MET A 184 -102.84 -71.45 -4.77
CA MET A 184 -102.11 -71.35 -6.03
C MET A 184 -101.67 -69.90 -6.33
N THR A 185 -102.53 -68.91 -6.05
CA THR A 185 -102.17 -67.48 -6.14
C THR A 185 -101.03 -67.13 -5.17
N ILE A 186 -101.09 -67.62 -3.93
CA ILE A 186 -100.03 -67.42 -2.94
C ILE A 186 -98.73 -68.08 -3.42
N ILE A 187 -98.77 -69.29 -3.98
CA ILE A 187 -97.58 -69.96 -4.54
C ILE A 187 -96.99 -69.12 -5.67
N THR A 188 -97.78 -68.65 -6.63
CA THR A 188 -97.28 -67.81 -7.73
C THR A 188 -96.72 -66.48 -7.23
N GLU A 189 -97.36 -65.86 -6.25
CA GLU A 189 -96.91 -64.60 -5.67
C GLU A 189 -95.64 -64.78 -4.83
N ASN A 190 -95.54 -65.87 -4.07
CA ASN A 190 -94.35 -66.23 -3.31
C ASN A 190 -93.17 -66.53 -4.26
N GLN A 191 -93.43 -67.17 -5.41
CA GLN A 191 -92.42 -67.40 -6.43
C GLN A 191 -92.00 -66.10 -7.14
N ARG A 192 -92.93 -65.16 -7.37
CA ARG A 192 -92.65 -63.80 -7.85
C ARG A 192 -91.80 -63.01 -6.84
N LEU A 193 -92.15 -63.05 -5.56
CA LEU A 193 -91.41 -62.41 -4.48
C LEU A 193 -90.02 -63.03 -4.29
N LYS A 194 -89.89 -64.35 -4.40
CA LYS A 194 -88.61 -65.05 -4.35
C LYS A 194 -87.69 -64.64 -5.50
N ASN A 195 -88.23 -64.52 -6.71
CA ASN A 195 -87.47 -64.00 -7.85
C ASN A 195 -87.11 -62.52 -7.68
N GLY A 196 -88.01 -61.72 -7.10
CA GLY A 196 -87.74 -60.31 -6.75
C GLY A 196 -86.65 -60.17 -5.68
N LEU A 197 -86.65 -61.03 -4.66
CA LEU A 197 -85.60 -61.10 -3.65
C LEU A 197 -84.26 -61.49 -4.26
N ALA A 198 -84.22 -62.53 -5.10
CA ALA A 198 -82.98 -62.94 -5.79
C ALA A 198 -82.41 -61.83 -6.70
N GLU A 199 -83.27 -61.07 -7.37
CA GLU A 199 -82.84 -59.92 -8.19
C GLU A 199 -82.34 -58.76 -7.32
N MET A 200 -83.01 -58.46 -6.20
CA MET A 200 -82.52 -57.48 -5.23
C MET A 200 -81.18 -57.90 -4.59
N GLU A 201 -81.01 -59.17 -4.23
CA GLU A 201 -79.74 -59.73 -3.74
C GLU A 201 -78.63 -59.55 -4.78
N LYS A 202 -78.90 -59.85 -6.05
CA LYS A 202 -77.96 -59.62 -7.15
C LYS A 202 -77.59 -58.14 -7.31
N GLN A 203 -78.55 -57.23 -7.16
CA GLN A 203 -78.31 -55.78 -7.19
C GLN A 203 -77.49 -55.30 -5.98
N ILE A 204 -77.74 -55.86 -4.79
CA ILE A 204 -76.96 -55.60 -3.58
C ILE A 204 -75.52 -56.05 -3.79
N ILE A 205 -75.30 -57.28 -4.24
CA ILE A 205 -73.95 -57.81 -4.53
C ILE A 205 -73.24 -56.94 -5.57
N SER A 206 -73.91 -56.60 -6.68
CA SER A 206 -73.31 -55.73 -7.71
C SER A 206 -72.96 -54.34 -7.16
N THR A 207 -73.76 -53.80 -6.25
CA THR A 207 -73.49 -52.50 -5.61
C THR A 207 -72.34 -52.61 -4.61
N GLN A 208 -72.27 -53.70 -3.85
CA GLN A 208 -71.14 -53.99 -2.94
C GLN A 208 -69.83 -54.14 -3.71
N GLU A 209 -69.82 -54.85 -4.85
CA GLU A 209 -68.65 -54.96 -5.72
C GLU A 209 -68.22 -53.62 -6.32
N LYS A 210 -69.18 -52.78 -6.74
CA LYS A 210 -68.87 -51.41 -7.21
C LYS A 210 -68.30 -50.54 -6.09
N ASN A 211 -68.87 -50.62 -4.89
CA ASN A 211 -68.36 -49.89 -3.73
C ASN A 211 -66.96 -50.36 -3.34
N ALA A 212 -66.68 -51.67 -3.37
CA ALA A 212 -65.35 -52.20 -3.13
C ALA A 212 -64.32 -51.65 -4.14
N LYS A 213 -64.67 -51.66 -5.44
CA LYS A 213 -63.80 -51.06 -6.48
C LYS A 213 -63.57 -49.56 -6.27
N LEU A 214 -64.59 -48.82 -5.87
CA LEU A 214 -64.46 -47.40 -5.58
C LEU A 214 -63.58 -47.13 -4.35
N ILE A 215 -63.63 -48.00 -3.34
CA ILE A 215 -62.74 -47.92 -2.18
C ILE A 215 -61.29 -48.18 -2.61
N ASP A 216 -61.04 -49.22 -3.41
CA ASP A 216 -59.71 -49.51 -3.96
C ASP A 216 -59.17 -48.33 -4.79
N GLU A 217 -60.01 -47.74 -5.65
CA GLU A 217 -59.65 -46.55 -6.44
C GLU A 217 -59.36 -45.33 -5.55
N LEU A 218 -60.12 -45.14 -4.47
CA LEU A 218 -59.89 -44.07 -3.50
C LEU A 218 -58.55 -44.25 -2.79
N ASP A 219 -58.22 -45.46 -2.37
CA ASP A 219 -56.95 -45.76 -1.71
C ASP A 219 -55.75 -45.55 -2.65
N VAL A 220 -55.86 -45.99 -3.90
CA VAL A 220 -54.84 -45.70 -4.94
C VAL A 220 -54.68 -44.20 -5.17
N ASN A 221 -55.79 -43.45 -5.23
CA ASN A 221 -55.74 -42.00 -5.42
C ASN A 221 -55.15 -41.28 -4.19
N LYS A 222 -55.41 -41.78 -2.99
CA LYS A 222 -54.83 -41.26 -1.75
C LYS A 222 -53.31 -41.46 -1.71
N GLN A 223 -52.83 -42.65 -2.11
CA GLN A 223 -51.39 -42.92 -2.24
C GLN A 223 -50.73 -42.00 -3.27
N LYS A 224 -51.35 -41.81 -4.45
CA LYS A 224 -50.85 -40.87 -5.46
C LYS A 224 -50.80 -39.43 -4.96
N LEU A 225 -51.78 -39.00 -4.17
CA LEU A 225 -51.79 -37.66 -3.60
C LEU A 225 -50.64 -37.47 -2.59
N GLU A 226 -50.37 -38.48 -1.76
CA GLU A 226 -49.27 -38.47 -0.80
C GLU A 226 -47.91 -38.44 -1.51
N GLU A 227 -47.74 -39.22 -2.59
CA GLU A 227 -46.56 -39.14 -3.46
C GLU A 227 -46.37 -37.75 -4.07
N LEU A 228 -47.45 -37.13 -4.58
CA LEU A 228 -47.39 -35.78 -5.13
C LEU A 228 -47.02 -34.72 -4.07
N MET A 229 -47.53 -34.86 -2.84
CA MET A 229 -47.12 -33.98 -1.74
C MET A 229 -45.63 -34.14 -1.42
N ASN A 230 -45.14 -35.38 -1.35
CA ASN A 230 -43.71 -35.64 -1.11
C ASN A 230 -42.83 -35.07 -2.22
N ILE A 231 -43.24 -35.22 -3.49
CA ILE A 231 -42.55 -34.60 -4.63
C ILE A 231 -42.55 -33.07 -4.50
N SER A 232 -43.67 -32.46 -4.07
CA SER A 232 -43.74 -31.02 -3.83
C SER A 232 -42.75 -30.56 -2.75
N PHE A 233 -42.66 -31.27 -1.63
CA PHE A 233 -41.72 -30.96 -0.57
C PHE A 233 -40.26 -31.07 -1.01
N GLU A 234 -39.90 -32.14 -1.73
CA GLU A 234 -38.55 -32.28 -2.30
C GLU A 234 -38.27 -31.23 -3.38
N ASN A 235 -39.25 -30.82 -4.16
CA ASN A 235 -39.10 -29.74 -5.13
C ASN A 235 -38.82 -28.38 -4.45
N ASP A 236 -39.52 -28.06 -3.35
CA ASP A 236 -39.26 -26.86 -2.56
C ASP A 236 -37.86 -26.86 -1.94
N LYS A 237 -37.42 -28.01 -1.44
CA LYS A 237 -36.06 -28.21 -0.92
C LYS A 237 -35.02 -28.04 -2.03
N ASN A 238 -35.24 -28.64 -3.20
CA ASN A 238 -34.38 -28.47 -4.37
C ASN A 238 -34.33 -27.02 -4.85
N LYS A 239 -35.44 -26.28 -4.79
CA LYS A 239 -35.48 -24.85 -5.12
C LYS A 239 -34.66 -24.01 -4.16
N ARG A 240 -34.68 -24.32 -2.85
CA ARG A 240 -33.81 -23.68 -1.85
C ARG A 240 -32.34 -24.01 -2.10
N ASN A 241 -32.02 -25.27 -2.38
CA ASN A 241 -30.67 -25.71 -2.69
C ASN A 241 -30.14 -25.03 -3.96
N LEU A 242 -30.96 -24.95 -5.02
CA LEU A 242 -30.62 -24.26 -6.25
C LEU A 242 -30.32 -22.77 -6.00
N LYS A 243 -31.14 -22.09 -5.20
CA LYS A 243 -30.88 -20.70 -4.81
C LYS A 243 -29.57 -20.57 -4.03
N SER A 244 -29.30 -21.46 -3.08
CA SER A 244 -28.04 -21.50 -2.34
C SER A 244 -26.84 -21.67 -3.27
N PHE A 245 -26.92 -22.59 -4.24
CA PHE A 245 -25.86 -22.80 -5.23
C PHE A 245 -25.68 -21.60 -6.16
N GLN A 246 -26.76 -20.92 -6.57
CA GLN A 246 -26.68 -19.69 -7.35
C GLN A 246 -26.01 -18.56 -6.56
N ASP A 247 -26.34 -18.42 -5.28
CA ASP A 247 -25.72 -17.42 -4.41
C ASP A 247 -24.24 -17.74 -4.16
N GLU A 248 -23.88 -19.03 -4.05
CA GLU A 248 -22.48 -19.47 -3.96
C GLU A 248 -21.71 -19.24 -5.25
N MET A 249 -22.30 -19.53 -6.41
CA MET A 249 -21.71 -19.26 -7.71
C MET A 249 -21.41 -17.76 -7.89
N LYS A 250 -22.35 -16.87 -7.51
CA LYS A 250 -22.14 -15.42 -7.53
C LYS A 250 -21.01 -14.97 -6.59
N ARG A 251 -20.88 -15.59 -5.42
CA ARG A 251 -19.76 -15.29 -4.50
C ARG A 251 -18.42 -15.69 -5.11
N VAL A 252 -18.35 -16.88 -5.71
CA VAL A 252 -17.16 -17.38 -6.39
C VAL A 252 -16.79 -16.51 -7.60
N GLU A 253 -17.78 -16.09 -8.41
CA GLU A 253 -17.56 -15.16 -9.53
C GLU A 253 -16.98 -13.83 -9.04
N ALA A 254 -17.54 -13.24 -7.98
CA ALA A 254 -17.03 -12.00 -7.41
C ALA A 254 -15.62 -12.13 -6.83
N ASP A 255 -15.29 -13.26 -6.21
CA ASP A 255 -13.93 -13.52 -5.70
C ASP A 255 -12.94 -13.80 -6.83
N MET A 256 -13.39 -14.43 -7.92
CA MET A 256 -12.60 -14.61 -9.15
C MET A 256 -12.27 -13.25 -9.80
N GLU A 257 -13.24 -12.35 -9.92
CA GLU A 257 -13.02 -10.98 -10.43
C GLU A 257 -12.01 -10.20 -9.57
N LYS A 258 -12.08 -10.32 -8.24
CA LYS A 258 -11.08 -9.70 -7.34
C LYS A 258 -9.69 -10.26 -7.56
N LEU A 259 -9.57 -11.59 -7.69
CA LEU A 259 -8.30 -12.26 -7.95
C LEU A 259 -7.74 -11.89 -9.34
N GLU A 260 -8.58 -11.78 -10.36
CA GLU A 260 -8.17 -11.29 -11.68
C GLU A 260 -7.64 -9.85 -11.60
N HIS A 261 -8.32 -8.97 -10.86
CA HIS A 261 -7.86 -7.59 -10.65
C HIS A 261 -6.51 -7.52 -9.91
N GLU A 262 -6.33 -8.35 -8.87
CA GLU A 262 -5.07 -8.45 -8.14
C GLU A 262 -3.95 -9.01 -9.03
N ASN A 263 -4.25 -10.03 -9.84
CA ASN A 263 -3.30 -10.59 -10.79
C ASN A 263 -2.89 -9.55 -11.86
N ASP A 264 -3.84 -8.79 -12.41
CA ASP A 264 -3.56 -7.70 -13.34
C ASP A 264 -2.68 -6.61 -12.73
N LYS A 265 -2.92 -6.29 -11.45
CA LYS A 265 -2.06 -5.36 -10.69
C LYS A 265 -0.65 -5.91 -10.54
N LEU A 266 -0.50 -7.18 -10.15
CA LEU A 266 0.80 -7.84 -10.03
C LEU A 266 1.54 -7.94 -11.37
N ILE A 267 0.83 -8.17 -12.48
CA ILE A 267 1.41 -8.17 -13.83
C ILE A 267 1.94 -6.78 -14.18
N LYS A 268 1.20 -5.71 -13.88
CA LYS A 268 1.66 -4.33 -14.09
C LYS A 268 2.89 -3.99 -13.25
N GLU A 269 2.88 -4.35 -11.97
CA GLU A 269 4.04 -4.15 -11.07
C GLU A 269 5.26 -4.94 -11.56
N LYS A 270 5.09 -6.21 -11.95
CA LYS A 270 6.17 -7.03 -12.53
C LYS A 270 6.73 -6.40 -13.79
N LYS A 271 5.88 -5.85 -14.67
CA LYS A 271 6.31 -5.18 -15.90
C LYS A 271 7.14 -3.93 -15.59
N ALA A 272 6.67 -3.09 -14.66
CA ALA A 272 7.41 -1.90 -14.22
C ALA A 272 8.77 -2.25 -13.59
N LEU A 273 8.83 -3.30 -12.78
CA LEU A 273 10.09 -3.80 -12.22
C LEU A 273 11.05 -4.32 -13.29
N MET A 274 10.56 -5.05 -14.30
CA MET A 274 11.41 -5.50 -15.41
C MET A 274 11.95 -4.33 -16.24
N GLU A 275 11.15 -3.29 -16.47
CA GLU A 275 11.58 -2.08 -17.18
C GLU A 275 12.65 -1.33 -16.39
N SER A 276 12.42 -1.12 -15.08
CA SER A 276 13.42 -0.53 -14.18
C SER A 276 14.73 -1.32 -14.13
N LEU A 277 14.65 -2.66 -14.07
CA LEU A 277 15.84 -3.52 -14.10
C LEU A 277 16.57 -3.43 -15.45
N SER A 278 15.84 -3.31 -16.55
CA SER A 278 16.41 -3.13 -17.89
C SER A 278 17.14 -1.79 -18.00
N ASP A 279 16.54 -0.72 -17.48
CA ASP A 279 17.16 0.62 -17.41
C ASP A 279 18.43 0.60 -16.56
N GLN A 280 18.39 -0.01 -15.38
CA GLN A 280 19.57 -0.18 -14.53
C GLN A 280 20.66 -1.01 -15.22
N SER A 281 20.29 -2.08 -15.94
CA SER A 281 21.23 -2.88 -16.72
C SER A 281 21.88 -2.07 -17.86
N SER A 282 21.09 -1.23 -18.52
CA SER A 282 21.56 -0.30 -19.56
C SER A 282 22.54 0.73 -18.99
N GLN A 283 22.20 1.35 -17.85
CA GLN A 283 23.08 2.26 -17.12
C GLN A 283 24.37 1.57 -16.69
N LEU A 284 24.31 0.34 -16.18
CA LEU A 284 25.48 -0.42 -15.78
C LEU A 284 26.40 -0.72 -16.99
N LYS A 285 25.82 -1.08 -18.14
CA LYS A 285 26.59 -1.26 -19.40
C LYS A 285 27.28 0.03 -19.82
N ASN A 286 26.60 1.17 -19.71
CA ASN A 286 27.20 2.48 -20.00
C ASN A 286 28.36 2.78 -19.03
N CYS A 287 28.17 2.61 -17.72
CA CYS A 287 29.23 2.75 -16.73
C CYS A 287 30.43 1.84 -17.02
N ILE A 288 30.20 0.57 -17.40
CA ILE A 288 31.29 -0.36 -17.77
C ILE A 288 32.04 0.15 -19.01
N SER A 289 31.33 0.71 -20.00
CA SER A 289 31.94 1.28 -21.19
C SER A 289 32.80 2.51 -20.87
N GLU A 290 32.31 3.40 -20.01
CA GLU A 290 33.04 4.56 -19.51
C GLU A 290 34.29 4.12 -18.74
N LEU A 291 34.17 3.13 -17.85
CA LEU A 291 35.30 2.57 -17.10
C LEU A 291 36.38 2.00 -18.02
N ARG A 292 36.00 1.36 -19.14
CA ARG A 292 36.95 0.91 -20.16
C ARG A 292 37.65 2.09 -20.82
N THR A 293 36.91 3.12 -21.24
CA THR A 293 37.53 4.31 -21.84
C THR A 293 38.48 5.04 -20.88
N VAL A 294 38.12 5.13 -19.59
CA VAL A 294 38.99 5.71 -18.56
C VAL A 294 40.23 4.85 -18.35
N LYS A 295 40.09 3.52 -18.32
CA LYS A 295 41.22 2.59 -18.23
C LYS A 295 42.16 2.76 -19.43
N ASP A 296 41.63 2.84 -20.64
CA ASP A 296 42.42 3.03 -21.86
C ASP A 296 43.14 4.38 -21.83
N ASN A 297 42.46 5.45 -21.43
CA ASN A 297 43.06 6.78 -21.24
C ASN A 297 44.14 6.78 -20.16
N TYR A 298 43.96 6.01 -19.08
CA TYR A 298 44.96 5.83 -18.04
C TYR A 298 46.18 5.06 -18.57
N GLU A 299 45.99 3.99 -19.35
CA GLU A 299 47.10 3.26 -19.98
C GLU A 299 47.87 4.13 -20.99
N ILE A 300 47.17 4.94 -21.79
CA ILE A 300 47.77 5.95 -22.68
C ILE A 300 48.59 6.96 -21.88
N SER A 301 47.99 7.52 -20.82
CA SER A 301 48.67 8.51 -19.96
C SER A 301 49.88 7.93 -19.25
N ARG A 302 49.79 6.68 -18.77
CA ARG A 302 50.89 5.95 -18.17
C ARG A 302 52.03 5.72 -19.17
N THR A 303 51.71 5.31 -20.39
CA THR A 303 52.70 5.13 -21.46
C THR A 303 53.36 6.46 -21.81
N LYS A 304 52.59 7.55 -21.86
CA LYS A 304 53.11 8.90 -22.09
C LYS A 304 53.98 9.40 -20.94
N CYS A 305 53.65 9.09 -19.69
CA CYS A 305 54.54 9.35 -18.55
C CYS A 305 55.86 8.60 -18.70
N TYR A 306 55.85 7.32 -19.05
CA TYR A 306 57.10 6.58 -19.29
C TYR A 306 57.93 7.17 -20.45
N GLN A 307 57.28 7.60 -21.54
CA GLN A 307 57.95 8.30 -22.64
C GLN A 307 58.57 9.62 -22.18
N LEU A 308 57.82 10.45 -21.47
CA LEU A 308 58.31 11.71 -20.92
C LEU A 308 59.43 11.48 -19.90
N GLU A 309 59.39 10.40 -19.12
CA GLU A 309 60.46 10.03 -18.21
C GLU A 309 61.73 9.63 -18.96
N MET A 310 61.62 8.88 -20.07
CA MET A 310 62.74 8.60 -20.96
C MET A 310 63.30 9.87 -21.61
N GLU A 311 62.45 10.72 -22.19
CA GLU A 311 62.84 12.01 -22.75
C GLU A 311 63.49 12.93 -21.70
N ASN A 312 62.98 12.94 -20.47
CA ASN A 312 63.54 13.72 -19.37
C ASN A 312 64.90 13.15 -18.92
N ASN A 313 65.08 11.83 -18.93
CA ASN A 313 66.39 11.21 -18.70
C ASN A 313 67.39 11.54 -19.82
N GLU A 314 66.96 11.56 -21.07
CA GLU A 314 67.76 12.03 -22.21
C GLU A 314 68.08 13.52 -22.10
N LEU A 315 67.12 14.33 -21.71
CA LEU A 315 67.27 15.77 -21.51
C LEU A 315 68.13 16.10 -20.30
N GLN A 316 68.08 15.31 -19.23
CA GLN A 316 69.02 15.34 -18.10
C GLN A 316 70.43 14.98 -18.57
N SER A 317 70.60 13.89 -19.33
CA SER A 317 71.89 13.52 -19.93
C SER A 317 72.44 14.62 -20.85
N SER A 318 71.57 15.25 -21.63
CA SER A 318 71.93 16.39 -22.50
C SER A 318 72.24 17.65 -21.68
N LYS A 319 71.43 17.97 -20.67
CA LYS A 319 71.70 19.05 -19.72
C LYS A 319 73.01 18.85 -19.00
N GLU A 320 73.35 17.63 -18.56
CA GLU A 320 74.62 17.34 -17.88
C GLU A 320 75.80 17.57 -18.83
N LYS A 321 75.65 17.26 -20.13
CA LYS A 321 76.61 17.64 -21.19
C LYS A 321 76.70 19.16 -21.39
N PHE A 322 75.59 19.89 -21.29
CA PHE A 322 75.56 21.37 -21.37
C PHE A 322 75.99 22.06 -20.06
N ARG A 323 75.87 21.40 -18.90
CA ARG A 323 76.28 21.89 -17.58
C ARG A 323 77.81 21.95 -17.43
N GLN A 324 78.53 21.22 -18.29
CA GLN A 324 79.99 21.35 -18.46
C GLN A 324 80.41 22.64 -19.19
N GLN A 325 79.47 23.46 -19.68
CA GLN A 325 79.75 24.82 -20.15
C GLN A 325 79.20 25.86 -19.15
N PRO A 326 80.05 26.74 -18.60
CA PRO A 326 79.59 27.79 -17.71
C PRO A 326 78.96 28.91 -18.55
N SER A 327 77.68 29.20 -18.33
CA SER A 327 77.04 30.41 -18.85
C SER A 327 76.40 31.22 -17.73
N ILE A 328 76.53 32.54 -17.87
CA ILE A 328 76.41 33.57 -16.84
C ILE A 328 74.95 33.99 -16.54
N ASN A 329 73.93 33.35 -17.13
CA ASN A 329 72.53 33.78 -17.01
C ASN A 329 71.64 32.94 -16.05
N SER A 330 72.22 32.24 -15.07
CA SER A 330 71.45 31.30 -14.23
C SER A 330 70.42 31.94 -13.28
N LEU A 331 70.64 33.18 -12.85
CA LEU A 331 69.73 33.86 -11.92
C LEU A 331 68.48 34.40 -12.61
N GLU A 332 68.63 35.02 -13.79
CA GLU A 332 67.50 35.60 -14.54
C GLU A 332 66.57 34.52 -15.08
N VAL A 333 67.13 33.39 -15.54
CA VAL A 333 66.35 32.21 -15.95
C VAL A 333 65.65 31.55 -14.75
N LYS A 334 66.24 31.59 -13.55
CA LYS A 334 65.58 31.11 -12.32
C LYS A 334 64.40 32.00 -11.94
N PHE A 335 64.58 33.32 -11.95
CA PHE A 335 63.53 34.27 -11.63
C PHE A 335 62.36 34.19 -12.62
N LEU A 336 62.64 34.09 -13.92
CA LEU A 336 61.60 33.91 -14.94
C LEU A 336 60.86 32.57 -14.78
N LYS A 337 61.55 31.51 -14.36
CA LYS A 337 60.91 30.21 -14.04
C LYS A 337 60.03 30.28 -12.81
N GLU A 338 60.47 30.96 -11.74
CA GLU A 338 59.63 31.17 -10.55
C GLU A 338 58.38 31.99 -10.89
N LYS A 339 58.53 33.05 -11.69
CA LYS A 339 57.40 33.87 -12.13
C LYS A 339 56.42 33.11 -13.02
N LEU A 340 56.91 32.27 -13.93
CA LEU A 340 56.07 31.40 -14.76
C LEU A 340 55.35 30.34 -13.92
N ASN A 341 56.04 29.70 -12.98
CA ASN A 341 55.43 28.72 -12.08
C ASN A 341 54.38 29.36 -11.18
N HIS A 342 54.60 30.59 -10.72
CA HIS A 342 53.62 31.33 -9.94
C HIS A 342 52.34 31.58 -10.76
N TYR A 343 52.46 32.03 -12.01
CA TYR A 343 51.28 32.21 -12.87
C TYR A 343 50.58 30.91 -13.24
N ILE A 344 51.31 29.81 -13.44
CA ILE A 344 50.70 28.49 -13.65
C ILE A 344 49.94 28.06 -12.41
N GLN A 345 50.51 28.26 -11.22
CA GLN A 345 49.86 27.95 -9.96
C GLN A 345 48.59 28.78 -9.76
N GLU A 346 48.65 30.10 -9.97
CA GLU A 346 47.46 30.97 -9.91
C GLU A 346 46.37 30.56 -10.91
N MET A 347 46.75 30.19 -12.14
CA MET A 347 45.77 29.72 -13.14
C MET A 347 45.13 28.41 -12.72
N THR A 348 45.92 27.48 -12.17
CA THR A 348 45.42 26.18 -11.69
C THR A 348 44.50 26.34 -10.49
N ASP A 349 44.84 27.26 -9.56
CA ASP A 349 44.02 27.58 -8.39
C ASP A 349 42.73 28.28 -8.79
N HIS A 350 42.78 29.17 -9.80
CA HIS A 350 41.60 29.80 -10.37
C HIS A 350 40.68 28.79 -11.07
N ASP A 351 41.22 27.85 -11.85
CA ASP A 351 40.45 26.77 -12.47
C ASP A 351 39.80 25.86 -11.41
N ALA A 352 40.55 25.52 -10.34
CA ALA A 352 40.01 24.77 -9.21
C ALA A 352 38.89 25.53 -8.49
N GLN A 353 39.02 26.85 -8.32
CA GLN A 353 37.96 27.71 -7.80
C GLN A 353 36.74 27.76 -8.73
N GLN A 354 36.92 27.83 -10.04
CA GLN A 354 35.81 27.80 -11.01
C GLN A 354 35.05 26.48 -10.94
N TRP A 355 35.76 25.35 -10.87
CA TRP A 355 35.14 24.02 -10.71
C TRP A 355 34.35 23.91 -9.40
N ARG A 356 34.92 24.38 -8.27
CA ARG A 356 34.21 24.43 -6.99
C ARG A 356 32.97 25.32 -7.06
N THR A 357 33.08 26.50 -7.67
CA THR A 357 31.96 27.43 -7.84
C THR A 357 30.86 26.88 -8.75
N LYS A 358 31.23 26.12 -9.79
CA LYS A 358 30.27 25.42 -10.65
C LYS A 358 29.55 24.32 -9.87
N SER A 359 30.30 23.47 -9.16
CA SER A 359 29.73 22.41 -8.32
C SER A 359 28.78 22.95 -7.24
N LEU A 360 29.16 24.04 -6.56
CA LEU A 360 28.27 24.72 -5.60
C LEU A 360 27.02 25.31 -6.27
N ARG A 361 27.13 25.87 -7.48
CA ARG A 361 25.95 26.33 -8.25
C ARG A 361 25.02 25.18 -8.60
N ASP A 362 25.55 24.05 -9.05
CA ASP A 362 24.76 22.86 -9.38
C ASP A 362 24.06 22.30 -8.12
N GLN A 363 24.73 22.31 -6.96
CA GLN A 363 24.13 21.94 -5.68
C GLN A 363 23.02 22.92 -5.24
N ILE A 364 23.24 24.23 -5.37
CA ILE A 364 22.23 25.24 -5.07
C ILE A 364 21.00 25.07 -5.97
N GLU A 365 21.19 24.78 -7.26
CA GLU A 365 20.09 24.57 -8.20
C GLU A 365 19.31 23.29 -7.86
N SER A 366 20.01 22.22 -7.48
CA SER A 366 19.37 20.98 -6.99
C SER A 366 18.53 21.24 -5.73
N LEU A 367 19.09 21.95 -4.74
CA LEU A 367 18.38 22.32 -3.51
C LEU A 367 17.18 23.23 -3.79
N LYS A 368 17.29 24.19 -4.72
CA LYS A 368 16.16 25.02 -5.17
C LYS A 368 15.04 24.18 -5.77
N ASN A 369 15.38 23.23 -6.64
CA ASN A 369 14.39 22.33 -7.23
C ASN A 369 13.74 21.43 -6.18
N GLN A 370 14.50 20.96 -5.19
CA GLN A 370 13.96 20.18 -4.07
C GLN A 370 13.03 21.03 -3.19
N ASN A 371 13.39 22.28 -2.88
CA ASN A 371 12.52 23.20 -2.15
C ASN A 371 11.23 23.49 -2.91
N LYS A 372 11.31 23.78 -4.22
CA LYS A 372 10.13 24.01 -5.05
C LYS A 372 9.19 22.81 -5.04
N LYS A 373 9.73 21.59 -5.12
CA LYS A 373 8.93 20.36 -5.03
C LYS A 373 8.28 20.21 -3.66
N LEU A 374 9.00 20.50 -2.57
CA LEU A 374 8.45 20.48 -1.22
C LEU A 374 7.34 21.53 -1.04
N GLU A 375 7.50 22.73 -1.61
CA GLU A 375 6.44 23.76 -1.63
C GLU A 375 5.19 23.28 -2.38
N GLU A 376 5.36 22.64 -3.55
CA GLU A 376 4.25 22.05 -4.31
C GLU A 376 3.56 20.91 -3.55
N ASP A 377 4.32 20.04 -2.88
CA ASP A 377 3.78 18.94 -2.08
C ASP A 377 3.06 19.47 -0.82
N PHE A 378 3.59 20.52 -0.19
CA PHE A 378 2.95 21.18 0.95
C PHE A 378 1.65 21.87 0.53
N ALA A 379 1.62 22.52 -0.64
CA ALA A 379 0.40 23.13 -1.17
C ALA A 379 -0.70 22.09 -1.44
N LYS A 380 -0.34 20.92 -1.99
CA LYS A 380 -1.28 19.81 -2.20
C LYS A 380 -1.80 19.24 -0.88
N GLU A 381 -0.92 19.10 0.12
CA GLU A 381 -1.33 18.58 1.42
C GLU A 381 -2.22 19.58 2.18
N TYR A 382 -1.94 20.88 2.02
CA TYR A 382 -2.81 21.94 2.54
C TYR A 382 -4.20 21.89 1.88
N GLU A 383 -4.28 21.78 0.56
CA GLU A 383 -5.55 21.65 -0.17
C GLU A 383 -6.30 20.37 0.25
N ARG A 384 -5.58 19.27 0.46
CA ARG A 384 -6.17 18.03 0.98
C ARG A 384 -6.72 18.20 2.39
N ALA A 385 -5.99 18.86 3.28
CA ALA A 385 -6.43 19.14 4.64
C ALA A 385 -7.67 20.05 4.66
N GLU A 386 -7.72 21.06 3.79
CA GLU A 386 -8.86 21.96 3.64
C GLU A 386 -10.10 21.22 3.12
N ASN A 387 -9.94 20.33 2.14
CA ASN A 387 -11.02 19.47 1.67
C ASN A 387 -11.53 18.53 2.77
N CYS A 388 -10.63 17.90 3.54
CA CYS A 388 -11.04 17.05 4.67
C CYS A 388 -11.76 17.84 5.77
N LEU A 389 -11.34 19.08 6.05
CA LEU A 389 -12.02 19.96 7.01
C LEU A 389 -13.43 20.32 6.52
N MET A 390 -13.58 20.65 5.23
CA MET A 390 -14.87 20.90 4.59
C MET A 390 -15.82 19.70 4.68
N ASP A 391 -15.32 18.49 4.42
CA ASP A 391 -16.14 17.28 4.51
C ASP A 391 -16.50 16.95 5.96
N ALA A 392 -15.58 17.16 6.92
CA ALA A 392 -15.86 17.01 8.34
C ALA A 392 -16.93 18.01 8.84
N LEU A 393 -16.91 19.25 8.35
CA LEU A 393 -17.94 20.25 8.64
C LEU A 393 -19.31 19.82 8.11
N LYS A 394 -19.39 19.32 6.86
CA LYS A 394 -20.65 18.81 6.29
C LYS A 394 -21.20 17.63 7.08
N GLU A 395 -20.34 16.69 7.48
CA GLU A 395 -20.77 15.56 8.30
C GLU A 395 -21.18 15.99 9.72
N SER A 396 -20.54 17.02 10.28
CA SER A 396 -20.98 17.61 11.55
C SER A 396 -22.36 18.25 11.42
N GLU A 397 -22.62 19.03 10.36
CA GLU A 397 -23.93 19.62 10.09
C GLU A 397 -25.00 18.53 9.92
N ARG A 398 -24.68 17.45 9.17
CA ARG A 398 -25.57 16.30 9.02
C ARG A 398 -25.83 15.58 10.34
N ALA A 399 -24.82 15.46 11.20
CA ALA A 399 -24.97 14.88 12.53
C ALA A 399 -25.88 15.73 13.42
N ASP A 400 -25.73 17.06 13.39
CA ASP A 400 -26.60 18.00 14.12
C ASP A 400 -28.06 17.90 13.62
N GLU A 401 -28.29 17.81 12.31
CA GLU A 401 -29.63 17.60 11.73
C GLU A 401 -30.26 16.28 12.21
N LEU A 402 -29.49 15.19 12.24
CA LEU A 402 -29.94 13.89 12.73
C LEU A 402 -30.22 13.91 14.23
N GLU A 403 -29.38 14.61 15.02
CA GLU A 403 -29.59 14.76 16.46
C GLU A 403 -30.89 15.54 16.74
N GLU A 404 -31.19 16.57 15.95
CA GLU A 404 -32.44 17.32 16.06
C GLU A 404 -33.66 16.45 15.68
N GLN A 405 -33.55 15.63 14.63
CA GLN A 405 -34.60 14.65 14.29
C GLN A 405 -34.83 13.62 15.40
N VAL A 406 -33.76 13.11 16.02
CA VAL A 406 -33.85 12.19 17.16
C VAL A 406 -34.50 12.89 18.37
N ARG A 407 -34.16 14.16 18.62
CA ARG A 407 -34.76 14.97 19.69
C ARG A 407 -36.27 15.13 19.47
N TYR A 408 -36.67 15.45 18.25
CA TYR A 408 -38.07 15.53 17.85
C TYR A 408 -38.80 14.20 18.03
N LEU A 409 -38.22 13.08 17.58
CA LEU A 409 -38.81 11.75 17.75
C LEU A 409 -38.96 11.35 19.22
N LYS A 410 -37.98 11.68 20.07
CA LYS A 410 -38.07 11.46 21.53
C LYS A 410 -39.23 12.25 22.13
N GLU A 411 -39.43 13.49 21.71
CA GLU A 411 -40.55 14.32 22.18
C GLU A 411 -41.91 13.77 21.70
N VAL A 412 -42.01 13.34 20.45
CA VAL A 412 -43.23 12.69 19.93
C VAL A 412 -43.53 11.39 20.68
N ASN A 413 -42.52 10.56 20.92
CA ASN A 413 -42.68 9.30 21.64
C ASN A 413 -43.07 9.53 23.10
N LYS A 414 -42.53 10.58 23.74
CA LYS A 414 -42.93 10.99 25.09
C LYS A 414 -44.42 11.39 25.13
N LYS A 415 -44.89 12.20 24.19
CA LYS A 415 -46.32 12.56 24.08
C LYS A 415 -47.22 11.36 23.84
N LEU A 416 -46.77 10.39 23.02
CA LEU A 416 -47.50 9.16 22.77
C LEU A 416 -47.61 8.28 24.03
N GLU A 417 -46.55 8.19 24.83
CA GLU A 417 -46.57 7.48 26.12
C GLU A 417 -47.44 8.22 27.15
N GLU A 418 -47.46 9.55 27.16
CA GLU A 418 -48.40 10.34 27.98
C GLU A 418 -49.86 10.10 27.55
N GLU A 419 -50.16 10.05 26.24
CA GLU A 419 -51.50 9.70 25.73
C GLU A 419 -51.90 8.26 26.08
N LYS A 420 -50.98 7.29 25.99
CA LYS A 420 -51.24 5.91 26.45
C LYS A 420 -51.52 5.85 27.94
N LEU A 421 -50.78 6.60 28.76
CA LEU A 421 -50.99 6.63 30.20
C LEU A 421 -52.38 7.18 30.53
N ILE A 422 -52.81 8.25 29.85
CA ILE A 422 -54.16 8.81 30.00
C ILE A 422 -55.23 7.82 29.54
N SER A 423 -55.01 7.13 28.40
CA SER A 423 -55.91 6.08 27.91
C SER A 423 -56.02 4.91 28.89
N ASN A 424 -54.91 4.46 29.46
CA ASN A 424 -54.90 3.39 30.45
C ASN A 424 -55.54 3.82 31.77
N GLN A 425 -55.35 5.07 32.21
CA GLN A 425 -56.07 5.62 33.36
C GLN A 425 -57.57 5.70 33.13
N THR A 426 -58.01 5.99 31.90
CA THR A 426 -59.45 6.00 31.54
C THR A 426 -60.05 4.58 31.57
N ILE A 427 -59.24 3.55 31.24
CA ILE A 427 -59.63 2.13 31.32
C ILE A 427 -59.63 1.65 32.78
N GLU A 428 -58.62 2.03 33.58
CA GLU A 428 -58.56 1.73 35.01
C GLU A 428 -59.66 2.43 35.81
N GLU A 429 -60.09 3.65 35.43
CA GLU A 429 -61.25 4.32 36.02
C GLU A 429 -62.58 3.62 35.67
N MET A 430 -62.66 2.94 34.51
CA MET A 430 -63.81 2.07 34.16
C MET A 430 -63.77 0.71 34.88
N ASP A 431 -62.59 0.13 35.10
CA ASP A 431 -62.43 -1.15 35.79
C ASP A 431 -62.54 -1.02 37.32
N ALA A 432 -62.22 0.16 37.88
CA ALA A 432 -62.35 0.46 39.31
C ALA A 432 -63.80 0.63 39.79
N GLU A 433 -64.79 0.82 38.90
CA GLU A 433 -66.21 0.83 39.26
C GLU A 433 -66.86 -0.57 39.36
N ILE A 434 -66.20 -1.64 38.87
CA ILE A 434 -66.87 -2.94 38.70
C ILE A 434 -66.41 -4.05 39.65
N ASN A 435 -65.22 -4.01 40.26
CA ASN A 435 -64.77 -5.14 41.09
C ASN A 435 -64.25 -4.74 42.47
N GLY A 436 -65.19 -4.43 43.34
CA GLY A 436 -64.99 -4.47 44.79
C GLY A 436 -65.24 -5.85 45.37
N THR A 437 -64.25 -6.35 46.12
CA THR A 437 -64.33 -7.28 47.27
C THR A 437 -64.42 -8.80 47.06
N LEU A 438 -63.65 -9.50 47.94
CA LEU A 438 -63.59 -10.94 48.28
C LEU A 438 -62.47 -11.71 47.52
N SER A 439 -61.49 -12.38 48.13
CA SER A 439 -61.41 -13.00 49.45
C SER A 439 -59.94 -13.18 49.88
N HIS A 440 -59.61 -12.91 51.14
CA HIS A 440 -58.24 -12.97 51.67
C HIS A 440 -57.97 -14.22 52.54
N GLU A 441 -58.78 -15.28 52.44
CA GLU A 441 -58.77 -16.36 53.46
C GLU A 441 -58.81 -17.80 52.94
N ARG A 442 -58.46 -18.04 51.66
CA ARG A 442 -58.26 -19.41 51.11
C ARG A 442 -56.91 -19.63 50.42
N MET A 443 -55.96 -18.73 50.63
CA MET A 443 -54.75 -18.68 49.82
C MET A 443 -53.58 -19.49 50.42
N SER A 444 -53.68 -20.03 51.63
CA SER A 444 -52.48 -20.54 52.34
C SER A 444 -51.95 -21.92 51.90
N CYS A 445 -52.68 -22.71 51.09
CA CYS A 445 -52.20 -24.02 50.59
C CYS A 445 -51.86 -24.00 49.08
N HIS A 446 -52.63 -23.30 48.24
CA HIS A 446 -52.29 -23.10 46.83
C HIS A 446 -51.16 -22.09 46.59
N ILE A 447 -50.95 -21.14 47.51
CA ILE A 447 -49.75 -20.31 47.46
C ILE A 447 -48.51 -21.20 47.48
N ASN A 448 -48.44 -22.32 48.21
CA ASN A 448 -47.17 -23.06 48.26
C ASN A 448 -46.80 -23.73 46.94
N ASP A 449 -47.74 -24.32 46.20
CA ASP A 449 -47.43 -24.95 44.91
C ASP A 449 -47.26 -23.91 43.78
N GLU A 450 -48.08 -22.86 43.78
CA GLU A 450 -47.96 -21.76 42.82
C GLU A 450 -46.70 -20.92 43.11
N LEU A 451 -46.34 -20.72 44.37
CA LEU A 451 -45.06 -20.14 44.83
C LEU A 451 -43.89 -21.06 44.48
N ILE A 452 -44.02 -22.39 44.58
CA ILE A 452 -42.95 -23.31 44.16
C ILE A 452 -42.77 -23.27 42.64
N ILE A 453 -43.84 -23.19 41.85
CA ILE A 453 -43.78 -23.07 40.40
C ILE A 453 -43.19 -21.71 40.01
N THR A 454 -43.70 -20.60 40.56
CA THR A 454 -43.13 -19.27 40.32
C THR A 454 -41.71 -19.15 40.84
N LEU A 455 -41.34 -19.76 41.97
CA LEU A 455 -39.94 -19.82 42.44
C LEU A 455 -39.06 -20.71 41.56
N LYS A 456 -39.59 -21.75 40.92
CA LYS A 456 -38.84 -22.57 39.94
C LYS A 456 -38.64 -21.80 38.64
N GLU A 457 -39.67 -21.14 38.13
CA GLU A 457 -39.60 -20.27 36.96
C GLU A 457 -38.70 -19.06 37.21
N GLU A 458 -38.80 -18.47 38.40
CA GLU A 458 -37.92 -17.40 38.84
C GLU A 458 -36.48 -17.89 39.03
N ASN A 459 -36.26 -19.09 39.57
CA ASN A 459 -34.92 -19.68 39.63
C ASN A 459 -34.35 -19.95 38.23
N GLU A 460 -35.13 -20.44 37.29
CA GLU A 460 -34.68 -20.63 35.91
C GLU A 460 -34.41 -19.29 35.21
N ARG A 461 -35.23 -18.26 35.47
CA ARG A 461 -35.00 -16.89 35.01
C ARG A 461 -33.73 -16.31 35.62
N LEU A 462 -33.48 -16.53 36.91
CA LEU A 462 -32.29 -16.10 37.62
C LEU A 462 -31.05 -16.85 37.13
N LYS A 463 -31.12 -18.17 36.87
CA LYS A 463 -30.03 -18.93 36.22
C LYS A 463 -29.71 -18.40 34.83
N LYS A 464 -30.72 -18.09 34.01
CA LYS A 464 -30.52 -17.46 32.69
C LYS A 464 -29.88 -16.08 32.83
N LYS A 465 -30.31 -15.27 33.80
CA LYS A 465 -29.67 -13.98 34.11
C LYS A 465 -28.23 -14.16 34.56
N ILE A 466 -27.93 -15.09 35.46
CA ILE A 466 -26.56 -15.39 35.92
C ILE A 466 -25.69 -15.90 34.76
N SER A 467 -26.23 -16.75 33.88
CA SER A 467 -25.53 -17.19 32.67
C SER A 467 -25.23 -16.03 31.71
N LYS A 468 -26.19 -15.11 31.54
CA LYS A 468 -26.02 -13.89 30.76
C LYS A 468 -24.95 -12.97 31.37
N TYR A 469 -25.02 -12.70 32.68
CA TYR A 469 -24.02 -11.92 33.40
C TYR A 469 -22.64 -12.58 33.34
N ASN A 470 -22.52 -13.90 33.47
CA ASN A 470 -21.24 -14.60 33.34
C ASN A 470 -20.66 -14.48 31.93
N ASN A 471 -21.49 -14.50 30.88
CA ASN A 471 -21.04 -14.26 29.52
C ASN A 471 -20.65 -12.79 29.29
N GLU A 472 -21.40 -11.85 29.85
CA GLU A 472 -21.06 -10.42 29.83
C GLU A 472 -19.74 -10.15 30.56
N THR A 473 -19.52 -10.74 31.74
CA THR A 473 -18.26 -10.65 32.49
C THR A 473 -17.09 -11.22 31.68
N ARG A 474 -17.26 -12.37 31.02
CA ARG A 474 -16.22 -12.94 30.13
C ARG A 474 -15.91 -12.04 28.95
N ASN A 475 -16.92 -11.40 28.36
CA ASN A 475 -16.73 -10.43 27.28
C ASN A 475 -16.02 -9.17 27.77
N ILE A 476 -16.39 -8.65 28.94
CA ILE A 476 -15.72 -7.50 29.57
C ILE A 476 -14.25 -7.84 29.88
N GLU A 477 -13.96 -9.04 30.37
CA GLU A 477 -12.60 -9.52 30.60
C GLU A 477 -11.78 -9.67 29.31
N ALA A 478 -12.42 -10.11 28.22
CA ALA A 478 -11.79 -10.18 26.89
C ALA A 478 -11.45 -8.78 26.36
N ILE A 479 -12.42 -7.85 26.40
CA ILE A 479 -12.23 -6.45 26.00
C ILE A 479 -11.16 -5.78 26.88
N SER A 480 -11.13 -6.06 28.19
CA SER A 480 -10.12 -5.52 29.10
C SER A 480 -8.70 -6.01 28.76
N ARG A 481 -8.57 -7.28 28.34
CA ARG A 481 -7.29 -7.84 27.87
C ARG A 481 -6.85 -7.22 26.54
N GLU A 482 -7.77 -7.03 25.59
CA GLU A 482 -7.47 -6.35 24.33
C GLU A 482 -7.06 -4.89 24.55
N LEU A 483 -7.76 -4.18 25.44
CA LEU A 483 -7.43 -2.81 25.82
C LEU A 483 -6.03 -2.72 26.46
N GLU A 484 -5.65 -3.69 27.29
CA GLU A 484 -4.32 -3.74 27.91
C GLU A 484 -3.21 -4.00 26.87
N ILE A 485 -3.48 -4.83 25.87
CA ILE A 485 -2.56 -5.05 24.74
C ILE A 485 -2.40 -3.77 23.93
N GLU A 486 -3.50 -3.09 23.61
CA GLU A 486 -3.45 -1.86 22.81
C GLU A 486 -2.79 -0.71 23.61
N LYS A 487 -2.99 -0.63 24.93
CA LYS A 487 -2.25 0.31 25.80
C LYS A 487 -0.75 0.07 25.75
N LYS A 488 -0.29 -1.18 25.85
CA LYS A 488 1.14 -1.52 25.73
C LYS A 488 1.71 -1.15 24.37
N LYS A 489 0.94 -1.36 23.31
CA LYS A 489 1.33 -0.98 21.94
C LYS A 489 1.39 0.54 21.79
N ASN A 490 0.43 1.28 22.35
CA ASN A 490 0.42 2.74 22.35
C ASN A 490 1.61 3.31 23.12
N GLU A 491 1.94 2.74 24.28
CA GLU A 491 3.12 3.11 25.06
C GLU A 491 4.43 2.87 24.27
N SER A 492 4.54 1.73 23.59
CA SER A 492 5.68 1.45 22.70
C SER A 492 5.78 2.46 21.55
N LEU A 493 4.65 2.81 20.93
CA LEU A 493 4.61 3.84 19.88
C LEU A 493 4.99 5.22 20.40
N ARG A 494 4.56 5.59 21.62
CA ARG A 494 4.97 6.84 22.27
C ARG A 494 6.47 6.90 22.52
N GLN A 495 7.06 5.80 22.99
CA GLN A 495 8.52 5.71 23.17
C GLN A 495 9.27 5.84 21.85
N GLN A 496 8.76 5.20 20.78
CA GLN A 496 9.35 5.36 19.44
C GLN A 496 9.23 6.80 18.92
N LEU A 497 8.11 7.46 19.19
CA LEU A 497 7.88 8.84 18.80
C LEU A 497 8.82 9.79 19.57
N GLU A 498 9.02 9.59 20.87
CA GLU A 498 9.96 10.37 21.68
C GLU A 498 11.42 10.20 21.18
N ILE A 499 11.81 8.98 20.78
CA ILE A 499 13.14 8.73 20.20
C ILE A 499 13.29 9.43 18.84
N ALA A 500 12.25 9.40 18.01
CA ALA A 500 12.25 10.07 16.71
C ALA A 500 12.30 11.60 16.87
N GLU A 501 11.56 12.17 17.82
CA GLU A 501 11.61 13.61 18.15
C GLU A 501 13.00 14.02 18.64
N LYS A 502 13.62 13.26 19.55
CA LYS A 502 15.01 13.53 19.98
C LYS A 502 16.00 13.47 18.83
N SER A 503 15.85 12.50 17.94
CA SER A 503 16.72 12.37 16.75
C SER A 503 16.52 13.56 15.78
N LEU A 504 15.29 14.06 15.66
CA LEU A 504 14.98 15.23 14.84
C LEU A 504 15.55 16.51 15.46
N ASP A 505 15.44 16.68 16.77
CA ASP A 505 16.02 17.81 17.50
C ASP A 505 17.55 17.83 17.40
N GLU A 506 18.21 16.67 17.50
CA GLU A 506 19.66 16.54 17.31
C GLU A 506 20.07 16.88 15.86
N ALA A 507 19.32 16.42 14.86
CA ALA A 507 19.56 16.74 13.45
C ALA A 507 19.34 18.24 13.16
N SER A 508 18.31 18.83 13.77
CA SER A 508 18.00 20.27 13.69
C SER A 508 19.12 21.10 14.30
N ALA A 509 19.60 20.74 15.49
CA ALA A 509 20.71 21.40 16.16
C ALA A 509 22.00 21.34 15.32
N TYR A 510 22.30 20.18 14.73
CA TYR A 510 23.45 20.01 13.83
C TYR A 510 23.33 20.88 12.55
N SER A 511 22.13 20.94 11.95
CA SER A 511 21.86 21.79 10.79
C SER A 511 22.03 23.27 11.11
N ILE A 512 21.47 23.73 12.24
CA ILE A 512 21.63 25.12 12.72
C ILE A 512 23.11 25.45 12.93
N GLN A 513 23.89 24.53 13.49
CA GLN A 513 25.32 24.73 13.73
C GLN A 513 26.13 24.78 12.44
N GLN A 514 25.79 23.96 11.43
CA GLN A 514 26.39 24.08 10.09
C GLN A 514 26.06 25.42 9.42
N VAL A 515 24.81 25.88 9.51
CA VAL A 515 24.41 27.17 8.94
C VAL A 515 25.14 28.32 9.65
N ALA A 516 25.29 28.26 10.97
CA ALA A 516 26.03 29.26 11.74
C ALA A 516 27.51 29.32 11.33
N THR A 517 28.17 28.17 11.20
CA THR A 517 29.58 28.11 10.74
C THR A 517 29.74 28.58 9.29
N ALA A 518 28.80 28.23 8.41
CA ALA A 518 28.80 28.73 7.03
C ALA A 518 28.63 30.25 6.97
N ARG A 519 27.77 30.84 7.82
CA ARG A 519 27.61 32.30 7.92
C ARG A 519 28.88 32.98 8.41
N MET A 520 29.51 32.49 9.48
CA MET A 520 30.77 33.05 9.99
C MET A 520 31.86 33.05 8.92
N LYS A 521 32.01 31.94 8.19
CA LYS A 521 32.98 31.83 7.09
C LYS A 521 32.65 32.75 5.93
N ASN A 522 31.37 32.97 5.65
CA ASN A 522 30.96 33.93 4.62
C ASN A 522 31.28 35.37 5.03
N ASP A 523 31.07 35.73 6.30
CA ASP A 523 31.42 37.04 6.83
C ASP A 523 32.93 37.28 6.78
N GLU A 524 33.75 36.28 7.13
CA GLU A 524 35.22 36.31 6.97
C GLU A 524 35.63 36.53 5.51
N ASN A 525 35.05 35.77 4.57
CA ASN A 525 35.30 35.95 3.15
C ASN A 525 34.86 37.34 2.64
N CYS A 526 33.75 37.89 3.15
CA CYS A 526 33.30 39.24 2.79
C CYS A 526 34.29 40.31 3.25
N ILE A 527 34.89 40.15 4.44
CA ILE A 527 35.94 41.04 4.93
C ILE A 527 37.18 40.92 4.03
N GLU A 528 37.63 39.71 3.70
CA GLU A 528 38.79 39.47 2.84
C GLU A 528 38.59 40.03 1.42
N ILE A 529 37.40 39.85 0.84
CA ILE A 529 37.05 40.45 -0.46
C ILE A 529 37.11 41.98 -0.39
N SER A 530 36.65 42.56 0.72
CA SER A 530 36.66 44.03 0.90
C SER A 530 38.08 44.58 1.00
N THR A 531 38.97 43.91 1.74
CA THR A 531 40.38 44.32 1.84
C THR A 531 41.13 44.15 0.53
N LEU A 532 40.88 43.06 -0.20
CA LEU A 532 41.45 42.85 -1.54
C LEU A 532 40.97 43.91 -2.55
N LYS A 533 39.69 44.29 -2.51
CA LYS A 533 39.16 45.39 -3.34
C LYS A 533 39.86 46.71 -3.04
N GLU A 534 40.04 47.06 -1.78
CA GLU A 534 40.73 48.29 -1.38
C GLU A 534 42.20 48.29 -1.86
N ASN A 535 42.88 47.14 -1.79
CA ASN A 535 44.24 46.98 -2.30
C ASN A 535 44.31 47.11 -3.83
N ILE A 536 43.35 46.54 -4.55
CA ILE A 536 43.24 46.70 -6.01
C ILE A 536 43.07 48.16 -6.38
N ASP A 537 42.20 48.90 -5.69
CA ASP A 537 41.96 50.31 -5.98
C ASP A 537 43.19 51.17 -5.67
N LYS A 538 43.93 50.88 -4.60
CA LYS A 538 45.24 51.51 -4.31
C LYS A 538 46.25 51.23 -5.42
N LEU A 539 46.37 49.98 -5.89
CA LEU A 539 47.28 49.62 -6.97
C LEU A 539 46.89 50.27 -8.29
N LYS A 540 45.59 50.36 -8.61
CA LYS A 540 45.10 51.10 -9.79
C LYS A 540 45.48 52.57 -9.74
N GLN A 541 45.32 53.22 -8.58
CA GLN A 541 45.76 54.61 -8.41
C GLN A 541 47.27 54.77 -8.59
N GLN A 542 48.07 53.87 -8.02
CA GLN A 542 49.53 53.89 -8.19
C GLN A 542 49.94 53.70 -9.65
N LEU A 543 49.28 52.78 -10.37
CA LEU A 543 49.52 52.53 -11.78
C LEU A 543 49.18 53.77 -12.62
N SER A 544 48.04 54.40 -12.37
CA SER A 544 47.65 55.65 -13.05
C SER A 544 48.65 56.79 -12.80
N CYS A 545 49.14 56.97 -11.57
CA CYS A 545 50.20 57.94 -11.29
C CYS A 545 51.50 57.62 -12.07
N LYS A 546 51.89 56.34 -12.14
CA LYS A 546 53.09 55.92 -12.89
C LYS A 546 52.95 56.08 -14.39
N GLU A 547 51.75 55.89 -14.94
CA GLU A 547 51.45 56.16 -16.35
C GLU A 547 51.61 57.66 -16.68
N VAL A 548 51.12 58.55 -15.81
CA VAL A 548 51.31 60.01 -15.96
C VAL A 548 52.80 60.39 -15.85
N GLU A 549 53.54 59.82 -14.90
CA GLU A 549 54.99 60.04 -14.79
C GLU A 549 55.75 59.56 -16.04
N LEU A 550 55.38 58.40 -16.59
CA LEU A 550 55.97 57.88 -17.82
C LEU A 550 55.67 58.78 -19.03
N GLU A 551 54.46 59.31 -19.13
CA GLU A 551 54.10 60.22 -20.22
C GLU A 551 54.87 61.54 -20.13
N ASN A 552 55.05 62.07 -18.91
CA ASN A 552 55.89 63.26 -18.68
C ASN A 552 57.36 63.00 -19.08
N LEU A 553 57.93 61.86 -18.68
CA LEU A 553 59.30 61.48 -19.07
C LEU A 553 59.43 61.29 -20.59
N ARG A 554 58.41 60.74 -21.26
CA ARG A 554 58.38 60.63 -22.73
C ARG A 554 58.38 62.02 -23.38
N PHE A 555 57.63 62.97 -22.84
CA PHE A 555 57.62 64.34 -23.30
C PHE A 555 58.98 65.01 -23.13
N GLU A 556 59.62 64.88 -21.96
CA GLU A 556 60.96 65.42 -21.70
C GLU A 556 62.04 64.82 -22.63
N ILE A 557 61.99 63.49 -22.85
CA ILE A 557 62.90 62.82 -23.78
C ILE A 557 62.70 63.37 -25.19
N LYS A 558 61.46 63.52 -25.64
CA LYS A 558 61.15 64.07 -26.97
C LYS A 558 61.69 65.48 -27.12
N GLU A 559 61.45 66.37 -26.15
CA GLU A 559 61.96 67.74 -26.17
C GLU A 559 63.50 67.77 -26.19
N SER A 560 64.16 66.86 -25.44
CA SER A 560 65.62 66.74 -25.47
C SER A 560 66.16 66.23 -26.81
N VAL A 561 65.44 65.33 -27.48
CA VAL A 561 65.80 64.83 -28.82
C VAL A 561 65.66 65.95 -29.83
N ASP A 562 64.53 66.66 -29.86
CA ASP A 562 64.28 67.78 -30.78
C ASP A 562 65.36 68.88 -30.65
N LYS A 563 65.80 69.18 -29.42
CA LYS A 563 66.91 70.11 -29.16
C LYS A 563 68.26 69.62 -29.70
N LYS A 564 68.53 68.31 -29.58
CA LYS A 564 69.76 67.70 -30.11
C LYS A 564 69.75 67.72 -31.63
N ASP A 565 68.64 67.35 -32.26
CA ASP A 565 68.49 67.34 -33.72
C ASP A 565 68.66 68.76 -34.28
N SER A 566 68.01 69.76 -33.67
CA SER A 566 68.20 71.18 -34.02
C SER A 566 69.67 71.64 -33.90
N THR A 567 70.41 71.08 -32.93
CA THR A 567 71.83 71.40 -32.74
C THR A 567 72.69 70.72 -33.80
N ILE A 568 72.38 69.47 -34.15
CA ILE A 568 73.05 68.70 -35.21
C ILE A 568 72.88 69.42 -36.54
N GLU A 569 71.66 69.78 -36.94
CA GLU A 569 71.40 70.49 -38.20
C GLU A 569 72.20 71.79 -38.31
N ARG A 570 72.28 72.56 -37.21
CA ARG A 570 73.08 73.79 -37.16
C ARG A 570 74.58 73.52 -37.33
N LEU A 571 75.10 72.46 -36.71
CA LEU A 571 76.51 72.06 -36.84
C LEU A 571 76.81 71.56 -38.26
N GLU A 572 75.94 70.74 -38.85
CA GLU A 572 76.06 70.26 -40.22
C GLU A 572 76.09 71.42 -41.21
N SER A 573 75.17 72.39 -41.08
CA SER A 573 75.18 73.61 -41.90
C SER A 573 76.48 74.42 -41.76
N SER A 574 77.04 74.47 -40.55
CA SER A 574 78.30 75.18 -40.29
C SER A 574 79.51 74.44 -40.90
N ILE A 575 79.52 73.11 -40.82
CA ILE A 575 80.55 72.26 -41.45
C ILE A 575 80.48 72.39 -42.97
N GLU A 576 79.29 72.41 -43.56
CA GLU A 576 79.13 72.54 -45.01
C GLU A 576 79.64 73.90 -45.51
N LYS A 577 79.33 74.99 -44.79
CA LYS A 577 79.92 76.31 -45.07
C LYS A 577 81.45 76.29 -44.99
N ALA A 578 82.02 75.60 -43.99
CA ALA A 578 83.46 75.48 -43.86
C ALA A 578 84.09 74.65 -45.00
N ARG A 579 83.44 73.56 -45.44
CA ARG A 579 83.86 72.75 -46.58
C ARG A 579 83.92 73.57 -47.86
N TYR A 580 82.88 74.35 -48.15
CA TYR A 580 82.83 75.24 -49.31
C TYR A 580 83.99 76.25 -49.31
N VAL A 581 84.28 76.86 -48.16
CA VAL A 581 85.40 77.81 -48.02
C VAL A 581 86.75 77.12 -48.25
N ILE A 582 86.95 75.92 -47.70
CA ILE A 582 88.19 75.14 -47.92
C ILE A 582 88.38 74.81 -49.40
N GLU A 583 87.32 74.37 -50.08
CA GLU A 583 87.36 74.05 -51.51
C GLU A 583 87.74 75.28 -52.36
N MET A 584 87.12 76.43 -52.11
CA MET A 584 87.48 77.69 -52.78
C MET A 584 88.96 78.07 -52.58
N PHE A 585 89.49 77.92 -51.36
CA PHE A 585 90.91 78.19 -51.10
C PHE A 585 91.83 77.19 -51.78
N GLN A 586 91.46 75.90 -51.84
CA GLN A 586 92.24 74.87 -52.55
C GLN A 586 92.32 75.15 -54.06
N ASP A 587 91.22 75.55 -54.69
CA ASP A 587 91.19 75.91 -56.12
C ASP A 587 92.00 77.17 -56.42
N THR A 588 91.91 78.17 -55.54
CA THR A 588 92.71 79.40 -55.65
C THR A 588 94.21 79.10 -55.53
N LEU A 589 94.60 78.23 -54.59
CA LEU A 589 95.99 77.82 -54.41
C LEU A 589 96.51 76.99 -55.60
N CYS A 590 95.68 76.14 -56.21
CA CYS A 590 96.09 75.34 -57.37
C CYS A 590 96.33 76.18 -58.64
N THR A 591 95.68 77.34 -58.76
CA THR A 591 95.74 78.22 -59.94
C THR A 591 96.67 79.43 -59.76
N ALA A 592 97.09 79.74 -58.53
CA ALA A 592 98.03 80.81 -58.25
C ALA A 592 99.42 80.53 -58.87
N ILE A 593 99.88 81.47 -59.71
CA ILE A 593 101.22 81.47 -60.31
C ILE A 593 102.17 82.23 -59.38
N GLY A 594 103.24 81.57 -58.93
CA GLY A 594 104.26 82.21 -58.09
C GLY A 594 105.12 83.22 -58.87
N SER A 595 105.94 84.01 -58.17
CA SER A 595 106.86 85.01 -58.76
C SER A 595 107.84 84.46 -59.81
N ASN A 596 107.95 83.13 -59.90
CA ASN A 596 108.89 82.41 -60.75
C ASN A 596 108.20 81.86 -62.03
N GLY A 597 106.91 82.15 -62.25
CA GLY A 597 106.14 81.69 -63.41
C GLY A 597 105.58 80.25 -63.32
N GLU A 598 105.81 79.55 -62.20
CA GLU A 598 105.33 78.19 -61.95
C GLU A 598 104.10 78.20 -61.02
N THR A 599 103.09 77.34 -61.28
CA THR A 599 101.97 77.12 -60.35
C THR A 599 102.38 76.22 -59.18
N ILE A 600 101.63 76.22 -58.08
CA ILE A 600 101.87 75.28 -56.96
C ILE A 600 101.83 73.82 -57.45
N ARG A 601 100.97 73.52 -58.42
CA ARG A 601 100.89 72.20 -59.07
C ARG A 601 102.19 71.87 -59.84
N ASP A 602 102.79 72.84 -60.53
CA ASP A 602 104.08 72.65 -61.21
C ASP A 602 105.22 72.43 -60.21
N LEU A 603 105.23 73.16 -59.09
CA LEU A 603 106.18 72.98 -58.00
C LEU A 603 106.07 71.59 -57.36
N GLU A 604 104.87 71.04 -57.19
CA GLU A 604 104.67 69.68 -56.69
C GLU A 604 105.14 68.61 -57.66
N ILE A 605 104.91 68.79 -58.97
CA ILE A 605 105.42 67.91 -60.02
C ILE A 605 106.95 67.97 -60.05
N SER A 606 107.53 69.16 -59.94
CA SER A 606 108.97 69.39 -59.85
C SER A 606 109.57 68.71 -58.62
N LYS A 607 108.98 68.90 -57.42
CA LYS A 607 109.38 68.18 -56.19
C LYS A 607 109.33 66.66 -56.36
N ARG A 608 108.32 66.11 -57.05
CA ARG A 608 108.25 64.67 -57.34
C ARG A 608 109.38 64.21 -58.26
N LYS A 609 109.73 65.00 -59.29
CA LYS A 609 110.88 64.71 -60.16
C LYS A 609 112.20 64.76 -59.38
N TYR A 610 112.40 65.78 -58.54
CA TYR A 610 113.58 65.89 -57.66
C TYR A 610 113.72 64.68 -56.71
N ARG A 611 112.65 64.28 -56.02
CA ARG A 611 112.67 63.08 -55.14
C ARG A 611 112.95 61.77 -55.90
N LYS A 612 112.67 61.72 -57.21
CA LYS A 612 112.98 60.55 -58.03
C LYS A 612 114.47 60.55 -58.42
N ALA A 613 115.00 61.70 -58.85
CA ALA A 613 116.41 61.87 -59.16
C ALA A 613 117.31 61.64 -57.93
N GLU A 614 116.91 62.13 -56.75
CA GLU A 614 117.64 61.93 -55.49
C GLU A 614 117.74 60.45 -55.10
N ARG A 615 116.66 59.68 -55.27
CA ARG A 615 116.68 58.21 -55.07
C ARG A 615 117.60 57.50 -56.04
N GLU A 616 117.68 57.97 -57.29
CA GLU A 616 118.55 57.41 -58.32
C GLU A 616 120.03 57.71 -58.03
N ILE A 617 120.35 58.92 -57.59
CA ILE A 617 121.70 59.31 -57.12
C ILE A 617 122.13 58.43 -55.95
N GLN A 618 121.31 58.28 -54.92
CA GLN A 618 121.63 57.42 -53.77
C GLN A 618 121.87 55.95 -54.17
N LEU A 619 121.19 55.46 -55.21
CA LEU A 619 121.39 54.10 -55.72
C LEU A 619 122.71 53.98 -56.48
N LEU A 620 123.06 54.97 -57.29
CA LEU A 620 124.33 55.05 -58.00
C LEU A 620 125.52 55.18 -57.04
N GLU A 621 125.41 56.01 -56.00
CA GLU A 621 126.43 56.15 -54.95
C GLU A 621 126.68 54.83 -54.21
N ARG A 622 125.63 54.07 -53.89
CA ARG A 622 125.77 52.73 -53.28
C ARG A 622 126.49 51.76 -54.21
N LYS A 623 126.13 51.75 -55.50
CA LYS A 623 126.81 50.91 -56.51
C LYS A 623 128.28 51.27 -56.64
N GLN A 624 128.61 52.56 -56.71
CA GLN A 624 129.99 53.03 -56.81
C GLN A 624 130.84 52.59 -55.59
N LYS A 625 130.30 52.74 -54.37
CA LYS A 625 130.98 52.27 -53.15
C LYS A 625 131.20 50.76 -53.15
N GLN A 626 130.22 49.99 -53.62
CA GLN A 626 130.33 48.54 -53.72
C GLN A 626 131.40 48.12 -54.74
N THR A 627 131.43 48.76 -55.92
CA THR A 627 132.47 48.53 -56.93
C THR A 627 133.85 48.88 -56.40
N TYR A 628 134.01 50.02 -55.72
CA TYR A 628 135.28 50.42 -55.11
C TYR A 628 135.79 49.37 -54.11
N LEU A 629 134.90 48.86 -53.24
CA LEU A 629 135.25 47.82 -52.27
C LEU A 629 135.67 46.51 -52.93
N LEU A 630 134.99 46.09 -54.00
CA LEU A 630 135.33 44.92 -54.80
C LEU A 630 136.71 45.07 -55.45
N THR A 631 136.98 46.21 -56.07
CA THR A 631 138.30 46.49 -56.67
C THR A 631 139.41 46.52 -55.63
N GLU A 632 139.15 47.05 -54.43
CA GLU A 632 140.11 47.01 -53.32
C GLU A 632 140.37 45.57 -52.85
N GLN A 633 139.33 44.74 -52.73
CA GLN A 633 139.46 43.32 -52.40
C GLN A 633 140.26 42.56 -53.47
N GLU A 634 139.98 42.78 -54.75
CA GLU A 634 140.74 42.22 -55.88
C GLU A 634 142.21 42.65 -55.82
N GLN A 635 142.49 43.93 -55.60
CA GLN A 635 143.85 44.43 -55.45
C GLN A 635 144.57 43.78 -54.25
N ARG A 636 143.92 43.67 -53.09
CA ARG A 636 144.49 42.96 -51.93
C ARG A 636 144.77 41.49 -52.24
N LEU A 637 143.87 40.82 -52.96
CA LEU A 637 144.02 39.43 -53.33
C LEU A 637 145.19 39.25 -54.32
N ILE A 638 145.25 40.06 -55.38
CA ILE A 638 146.33 40.04 -56.37
C ILE A 638 147.66 40.32 -55.70
N THR A 639 147.73 41.39 -54.90
CA THR A 639 148.97 41.82 -54.22
C THR A 639 149.42 40.78 -53.19
N GLY A 640 148.49 40.25 -52.39
CA GLY A 640 148.79 39.20 -51.41
C GLY A 640 149.26 37.90 -52.08
N THR A 641 148.60 37.48 -53.16
CA THR A 641 148.98 36.30 -53.94
C THR A 641 150.35 36.48 -54.59
N TYR A 642 150.63 37.67 -55.14
CA TYR A 642 151.94 38.01 -55.70
C TYR A 642 153.04 37.93 -54.64
N TYR A 643 152.87 38.57 -53.48
CA TYR A 643 153.84 38.50 -52.39
C TYR A 643 154.06 37.06 -51.89
N GLN A 644 153.00 36.27 -51.78
CA GLN A 644 153.10 34.87 -51.37
C GLN A 644 153.80 33.99 -52.41
N MET A 645 153.57 34.24 -53.70
CA MET A 645 154.27 33.56 -54.80
C MET A 645 155.76 33.92 -54.81
N VAL A 646 156.11 35.19 -54.59
CA VAL A 646 157.49 35.66 -54.45
C VAL A 646 158.17 35.02 -53.23
N LEU A 647 157.52 35.03 -52.07
CA LEU A 647 158.03 34.37 -50.86
C LEU A 647 158.24 32.86 -51.06
N ASN A 648 157.29 32.18 -51.70
CA ASN A 648 157.44 30.75 -52.03
C ASN A 648 158.57 30.51 -53.02
N PHE A 649 158.76 31.39 -54.01
CA PHE A 649 159.86 31.28 -54.97
C PHE A 649 161.23 31.41 -54.29
N TYR A 650 161.42 32.40 -53.41
CA TYR A 650 162.65 32.54 -52.63
C TYR A 650 162.83 31.40 -51.62
N GLY A 651 161.75 30.91 -51.01
CA GLY A 651 161.76 29.77 -50.08
C GLY A 651 162.13 28.44 -50.75
N SER A 652 161.70 28.21 -51.99
CA SER A 652 162.05 27.02 -52.78
C SER A 652 163.49 27.09 -53.30
N ARG A 653 163.95 28.27 -53.73
CA ARG A 653 165.32 28.49 -54.21
C ARG A 653 166.38 28.37 -53.11
N ASN A 654 166.06 28.81 -51.88
CA ASN A 654 166.94 28.58 -50.73
C ASN A 654 167.06 27.09 -50.38
N ARG A 655 165.95 26.34 -50.44
CA ARG A 655 165.97 24.88 -50.22
C ARG A 655 166.78 24.13 -51.29
N GLU A 656 166.71 24.53 -52.55
CA GLU A 656 167.55 23.98 -53.63
C GLU A 656 169.04 24.29 -53.44
N ASN A 657 169.38 25.50 -52.98
CA ASN A 657 170.78 25.87 -52.71
C ASN A 657 171.36 25.13 -51.50
N GLU A 658 170.57 24.89 -50.44
CA GLU A 658 170.98 24.07 -49.30
C GLU A 658 171.20 22.60 -49.70
N LEU A 659 170.34 22.05 -50.56
CA LEU A 659 170.48 20.68 -51.07
C LEU A 659 171.74 20.51 -51.95
N ARG A 660 172.03 21.48 -52.83
CA ARG A 660 173.27 21.51 -53.62
C ARG A 660 174.52 21.62 -52.76
N SER A 661 174.51 22.48 -51.74
CA SER A 661 175.62 22.62 -50.79
C SER A 661 175.89 21.34 -49.99
N PHE A 662 174.83 20.60 -49.64
CA PHE A 662 174.95 19.31 -48.96
C PHE A 662 175.58 18.22 -49.85
N ILE A 663 175.16 18.13 -51.13
CA ILE A 663 175.72 17.18 -52.09
C ILE A 663 177.20 17.47 -52.39
N ASP A 664 177.58 18.74 -52.60
CA ASP A 664 178.98 19.12 -52.86
C ASP A 664 179.91 18.82 -51.67
N LYS A 665 179.41 18.87 -50.43
CA LYS A 665 180.17 18.46 -49.24
C LYS A 665 180.40 16.94 -49.20
N GLN A 666 179.43 16.13 -49.62
CA GLN A 666 179.58 14.66 -49.67
C GLN A 666 180.59 14.24 -50.75
N ILE A 667 180.56 14.88 -51.92
CA ILE A 667 181.48 14.59 -53.04
C ILE A 667 182.93 14.91 -52.67
N LYS A 668 183.19 16.06 -52.03
CA LYS A 668 184.55 16.42 -51.55
C LYS A 668 185.10 15.50 -50.47
N THR A 669 184.25 14.84 -49.70
CA THR A 669 184.69 13.92 -48.63
C THR A 669 185.14 12.58 -49.21
N LEU A 670 184.56 12.16 -50.35
CA LEU A 670 184.94 10.93 -51.04
C LEU A 670 186.25 11.08 -51.85
N GLU A 671 186.50 12.24 -52.46
CA GLU A 671 187.75 12.50 -53.22
C GLU A 671 189.02 12.58 -52.34
N CYS A 672 188.88 12.84 -51.04
CA CYS A 672 190.02 12.89 -50.10
C CYS A 672 190.45 11.53 -49.54
N MET A 673 189.67 10.44 -49.73
CA MET A 673 190.02 9.13 -49.16
C MET A 673 190.85 8.24 -50.08
N ASP A 674 190.75 8.37 -51.42
CA ASP A 674 191.52 7.53 -52.35
C ASP A 674 192.89 8.10 -52.75
N SER A 675 193.25 9.30 -52.29
CA SER A 675 194.62 9.84 -52.39
C SER A 675 195.54 9.43 -51.22
N LYS A 676 195.10 8.50 -50.35
CA LYS A 676 195.94 7.88 -49.31
C LYS A 676 195.73 6.38 -49.18
N LYS A 677 196.10 5.60 -50.19
CA LYS A 677 196.77 4.30 -50.04
C LYS A 677 197.27 3.82 -51.41
N LYS A 678 198.58 3.58 -51.44
CA LYS A 678 199.36 2.70 -52.34
C LYS A 678 198.61 2.00 -53.46
#